data_AF-A0A6P2CA26-F1
#
_entry.id   AF-A0A6P2CA26-F1
#
_cell.length_a   1.000
_cell.length_b   1.000
_cell.length_c   1.000
_cell.angle_alpha   90.00
_cell.angle_beta   90.00
_cell.angle_gamma   90.00
#
_symmetry.space_group_name_H-M   'P 1'
#
loop_
_entity.id
_entity.type
_entity.pdbx_description
1 polymer ?
#
loop_
_entity_poly.entity_id
_entity_poly.type
_entity_poly.pdbx_seq_one_letter_code
_entity_poly.pdbx_strand_id
1 'polypeptide(L)'
;MVFVVGVHTLAFAGGHVTMTMGAVTTIFHTSRELFLLLTALVLSYNYGHRELKPVKFWKRRFWLVLPAYIAWSAIYYAANGHTRGAFPDAFIHDLEFAGARYHMYFLLVSMQIYLLFPLIRWVLKKTEGYHWWLFAAACVYQLVLTIGLHYHVGRHGTSLWAQFLSTAGRGYYVQTYLLYVIGGAIAGWHFDELCAFTRRHIGTIPRIAVVAGTGVAAGIAVYLIEIEVYGATPGNASAVFQPVVIFESLAFGMALLAAGLLWSDRGARGRKFAAAGSASSFGIYLAHPLVLQVLLLIIGSSYFGSDGGLLGAMHRLHHSSIEVLILLLIMVPFIYAVSWVIASAVRRTPFSLLLTGREYKGAKSKHRQASRLSRLIERFKPSPRVVAILVSIALVASVGAFAGTKIVNAIDRPWNTSVSKMQVGDMTRSYTTLSPKSGLAADAPIILVLSGIYAGQNQEINRDQFTSYVKAGKAELVYPLAYRETWNAVGCCSWAANAAVNDLGFIEALVPKVDPGHTHPIYVMGYSNGGRLAYRIACTNPTLFDGYAMVKTDPIPGCEVLDEMKIMQIASLDDNRVPYLPSEKGQESPAATVQIARLRETDGCSTKTVTEKSGNLTYTVWPDCAKGSRVGFAVYTTGKHLYPRPPNSKPAASQVIWAFFTNTKLAAQPRS
;
A
#
# COMPACT_ATOMS: atom_id res chain seq x y z
N MET A 1 8.11 -6.62 -18.41
CA MET A 1 8.68 -7.67 -17.52
C MET A 1 9.55 -7.05 -16.43
N VAL A 2 10.59 -6.27 -16.77
CA VAL A 2 11.43 -5.59 -15.76
C VAL A 2 10.61 -4.75 -14.78
N PHE A 3 9.65 -3.94 -15.27
CA PHE A 3 8.78 -3.16 -14.37
C PHE A 3 7.94 -4.03 -13.43
N VAL A 4 7.46 -5.20 -13.90
CA VAL A 4 6.68 -6.14 -13.07
C VAL A 4 7.55 -6.71 -11.95
N VAL A 5 8.74 -7.22 -12.29
CA VAL A 5 9.68 -7.73 -11.29
C VAL A 5 10.08 -6.62 -10.32
N GLY A 6 10.29 -5.40 -10.84
CA GLY A 6 10.56 -4.21 -10.04
C GLY A 6 9.49 -3.89 -9.02
N VAL A 7 8.22 -3.81 -9.45
CA VAL A 7 7.11 -3.44 -8.56
C VAL A 7 6.90 -4.48 -7.47
N HIS A 8 7.00 -5.78 -7.80
CA HIS A 8 6.90 -6.83 -6.80
C HIS A 8 8.11 -6.86 -5.86
N THR A 9 9.31 -6.56 -6.37
CA THR A 9 10.49 -6.48 -5.50
C THR A 9 10.34 -5.32 -4.51
N LEU A 10 9.94 -4.13 -4.98
CA LEU A 10 9.69 -2.96 -4.13
C LEU A 10 8.56 -3.19 -3.12
N ALA A 11 7.47 -3.84 -3.53
CA ALA A 11 6.31 -4.09 -2.66
C ALA A 11 6.60 -5.08 -1.52
N PHE A 12 7.56 -6.00 -1.69
CA PHE A 12 7.85 -7.06 -0.71
C PHE A 12 9.22 -6.93 -0.03
N ALA A 13 9.98 -5.87 -0.29
CA ALA A 13 11.36 -5.71 0.19
C ALA A 13 11.54 -5.13 1.60
N GLY A 14 10.56 -4.41 2.16
CA GLY A 14 10.86 -3.55 3.33
C GLY A 14 9.77 -3.42 4.41
N GLY A 15 8.61 -4.08 4.27
CA GLY A 15 7.51 -3.99 5.24
C GLY A 15 6.77 -2.64 5.27
N HIS A 16 7.43 -1.52 4.95
CA HIS A 16 6.85 -0.18 4.85
C HIS A 16 7.19 0.48 3.51
N VAL A 17 6.25 1.23 2.93
CA VAL A 17 6.47 2.00 1.70
C VAL A 17 7.03 3.38 2.08
N THR A 18 8.33 3.59 1.86
CA THR A 18 8.96 4.90 2.06
C THR A 18 8.54 5.90 0.97
N MET A 19 8.79 7.19 1.17
CA MET A 19 8.54 8.25 0.17
C MET A 19 9.18 7.92 -1.19
N THR A 20 10.43 7.46 -1.18
CA THR A 20 11.19 7.12 -2.39
C THR A 20 10.66 5.83 -3.03
N MET A 21 10.31 4.82 -2.22
CA MET A 21 9.72 3.59 -2.72
C MET A 21 8.36 3.84 -3.37
N GLY A 22 7.50 4.65 -2.75
CA GLY A 22 6.20 5.02 -3.31
C GLY A 22 6.35 5.76 -4.64
N ALA A 23 7.23 6.75 -4.71
CA ALA A 23 7.51 7.51 -5.94
C ALA A 23 7.96 6.62 -7.11
N VAL A 24 8.88 5.66 -6.87
CA VAL A 24 9.30 4.70 -7.89
C VAL A 24 8.19 3.72 -8.24
N THR A 25 7.43 3.28 -7.23
CA THR A 25 6.31 2.34 -7.41
C THR A 25 5.23 2.93 -8.31
N THR A 26 4.91 4.22 -8.17
CA THR A 26 3.97 4.94 -9.06
C THR A 26 4.35 4.76 -10.53
N ILE A 27 5.62 4.97 -10.87
CA ILE A 27 6.11 4.82 -12.26
C ILE A 27 5.97 3.36 -12.73
N PHE A 28 6.25 2.39 -11.85
CA PHE A 28 6.30 0.97 -12.20
C PHE A 28 4.92 0.30 -12.24
N HIS A 29 3.91 0.88 -11.59
CA HIS A 29 2.53 0.37 -11.60
C HIS A 29 1.89 0.37 -12.99
N THR A 30 2.40 1.18 -13.92
CA THR A 30 2.00 1.17 -15.34
C THR A 30 2.23 -0.17 -16.04
N SER A 31 3.05 -1.06 -15.47
CA SER A 31 3.41 -2.34 -16.06
C SER A 31 2.24 -3.29 -16.29
N ARG A 32 1.25 -3.30 -15.40
CA ARG A 32 0.02 -4.10 -15.52
C ARG A 32 -0.77 -3.70 -16.76
N GLU A 33 -0.88 -2.40 -16.96
CA GLU A 33 -1.75 -1.81 -17.98
C GLU A 33 -1.16 -1.97 -19.37
N LEU A 34 0.16 -1.74 -19.47
CA LEU A 34 0.93 -1.99 -20.68
C LEU A 34 0.87 -3.46 -21.11
N PHE A 35 0.80 -4.40 -20.17
CA PHE A 35 0.72 -5.82 -20.51
C PHE A 35 -0.64 -6.17 -21.13
N LEU A 36 -1.73 -5.67 -20.55
CA LEU A 36 -3.09 -5.89 -21.05
C LEU A 36 -3.30 -5.20 -22.40
N LEU A 37 -2.78 -3.97 -22.54
CA LEU A 37 -2.75 -3.24 -23.81
C LEU A 37 -2.01 -4.04 -24.89
N LEU A 38 -0.80 -4.51 -24.60
CA LEU A 38 -0.02 -5.30 -25.55
C LEU A 38 -0.72 -6.62 -25.93
N THR A 39 -1.39 -7.26 -24.98
CA THR A 39 -2.11 -8.51 -25.22
C THR A 39 -3.24 -8.30 -26.23
N ALA A 40 -4.06 -7.26 -26.04
CA ALA A 40 -5.13 -6.93 -26.97
C ALA A 40 -4.59 -6.44 -28.33
N LEU A 41 -3.52 -5.65 -28.34
CA LEU A 41 -2.83 -5.19 -29.56
C LEU A 41 -2.38 -6.36 -30.42
N VAL A 42 -1.64 -7.31 -29.84
CA VAL A 42 -1.10 -8.46 -30.58
C VAL A 42 -2.24 -9.34 -31.12
N LEU A 43 -3.33 -9.51 -30.38
CA LEU A 43 -4.49 -10.25 -30.87
C LEU A 43 -5.16 -9.54 -32.04
N SER A 44 -5.42 -8.23 -31.91
CA SER A 44 -6.08 -7.44 -32.96
C SER A 44 -5.21 -7.34 -34.22
N TYR A 45 -3.90 -7.16 -34.08
CA TYR A 45 -2.96 -7.18 -35.22
C TYR A 45 -2.98 -8.53 -35.97
N ASN A 46 -3.06 -9.66 -35.25
CA ASN A 46 -3.01 -10.98 -35.89
C ASN A 46 -4.36 -11.47 -36.43
N TYR A 47 -5.48 -11.02 -35.87
CA TYR A 47 -6.81 -11.57 -36.15
C TYR A 47 -7.89 -10.53 -36.49
N GLY A 48 -7.64 -9.23 -36.34
CA GLY A 48 -8.63 -8.17 -36.52
C GLY A 48 -9.26 -8.22 -37.92
N HIS A 49 -8.42 -8.13 -38.94
CA HIS A 49 -8.83 -8.15 -40.35
C HIS A 49 -8.98 -9.56 -40.96
N ARG A 50 -8.59 -10.62 -40.23
CA ARG A 50 -8.66 -12.01 -40.73
C ARG A 50 -9.98 -12.67 -40.33
N GLU A 51 -10.36 -13.72 -41.05
CA GLU A 51 -11.46 -14.60 -40.63
C GLU A 51 -11.11 -15.27 -39.30
N LEU A 52 -12.01 -15.15 -38.32
CA LEU A 52 -11.82 -15.73 -36.99
C LEU A 52 -12.87 -16.82 -36.77
N LYS A 53 -12.40 -18.06 -36.61
CA LYS A 53 -13.23 -19.20 -36.18
C LYS A 53 -13.15 -19.34 -34.65
N PRO A 54 -14.18 -18.92 -33.88
CA PRO A 54 -14.06 -18.74 -32.42
C PRO A 54 -13.60 -19.99 -31.67
N VAL A 55 -14.18 -21.15 -31.98
CA VAL A 55 -13.84 -22.43 -31.31
C VAL A 55 -12.37 -22.81 -31.53
N LYS A 56 -11.86 -22.69 -32.77
CA LYS A 56 -10.45 -22.98 -33.10
C LYS A 56 -9.52 -21.99 -32.42
N PHE A 57 -9.93 -20.72 -32.35
CA PHE A 57 -9.19 -19.67 -31.65
C PHE A 57 -9.10 -19.96 -30.15
N TRP A 58 -10.22 -20.24 -29.47
CA TRP A 58 -10.25 -20.54 -28.05
C TRP A 58 -9.43 -21.79 -27.72
N LYS A 59 -9.64 -22.90 -28.43
CA LYS A 59 -8.84 -24.12 -28.24
C LYS A 59 -7.34 -23.83 -28.26
N ARG A 60 -6.86 -23.07 -29.26
CA ARG A 60 -5.44 -22.74 -29.38
C ARG A 60 -4.94 -21.82 -28.27
N ARG A 61 -5.72 -20.83 -27.84
CA ARG A 61 -5.29 -19.83 -26.86
C ARG A 61 -5.36 -20.34 -25.43
N PHE A 62 -6.45 -21.01 -25.06
CA PHE A 62 -6.60 -21.63 -23.74
C PHE A 62 -5.61 -22.76 -23.52
N TRP A 63 -5.29 -23.56 -24.56
CA TRP A 63 -4.29 -24.63 -24.45
C TRP A 63 -2.90 -24.13 -24.03
N LEU A 64 -2.55 -22.89 -24.36
CA LEU A 64 -1.25 -22.32 -23.99
C LEU A 64 -1.22 -21.73 -22.57
N VAL A 65 -2.36 -21.31 -22.02
CA VAL A 65 -2.41 -20.55 -20.76
C VAL A 65 -3.01 -21.37 -19.62
N LEU A 66 -4.07 -22.14 -19.86
CA LEU A 66 -4.77 -22.89 -18.82
C LEU A 66 -3.88 -23.95 -18.14
N PRO A 67 -3.09 -24.77 -18.86
CA PRO A 67 -2.20 -25.73 -18.19
C PRO A 67 -1.15 -25.02 -17.34
N ALA A 68 -0.66 -23.86 -17.78
CA ALA A 68 0.29 -23.07 -17.02
C ALA A 68 -0.32 -22.42 -15.77
N TYR A 69 -1.55 -21.95 -15.88
CA TYR A 69 -2.30 -21.40 -14.75
C TYR A 69 -2.50 -22.45 -13.66
N ILE A 70 -2.95 -23.66 -14.03
CA ILE A 70 -3.18 -24.76 -13.08
C ILE A 70 -1.85 -25.23 -12.46
N ALA A 71 -0.82 -25.46 -13.28
CA ALA A 71 0.47 -25.95 -12.80
C ALA A 71 1.14 -24.97 -11.82
N TRP A 72 1.16 -23.67 -12.13
CA TRP A 72 1.74 -22.68 -11.23
C TRP A 72 0.88 -22.44 -9.99
N SER A 73 -0.45 -22.52 -10.09
CA SER A 73 -1.31 -22.48 -8.91
C SER A 73 -1.00 -23.64 -7.96
N ALA A 74 -0.78 -24.85 -8.51
CA ALA A 74 -0.37 -26.01 -7.72
C ALA A 74 1.02 -25.84 -7.09
N ILE A 75 1.99 -25.27 -7.82
CA ILE A 75 3.33 -24.95 -7.28
C ILE A 75 3.23 -23.96 -6.12
N TYR A 76 2.45 -22.88 -6.25
CA TYR A 76 2.28 -21.91 -5.18
C TYR A 76 1.46 -22.46 -4.01
N TYR A 77 0.50 -23.33 -4.28
CA TYR A 77 -0.22 -24.04 -3.24
C TYR A 77 0.70 -24.99 -2.45
N ALA A 78 1.60 -25.71 -3.13
CA ALA A 78 2.61 -26.54 -2.47
C ALA A 78 3.62 -25.68 -1.66
N ALA A 79 3.97 -24.49 -2.16
CA ALA A 79 4.94 -23.63 -1.50
C ALA A 79 4.40 -22.99 -0.21
N ASN A 80 3.14 -22.54 -0.19
CA ASN A 80 2.54 -21.92 1.00
C ASN A 80 0.99 -21.92 1.03
N GLY A 81 0.32 -22.81 0.30
CA GLY A 81 -1.14 -22.89 0.22
C GLY A 81 -1.83 -23.37 1.50
N HIS A 82 -1.16 -24.21 2.30
CA HIS A 82 -1.68 -24.67 3.59
C HIS A 82 -1.98 -23.54 4.58
N THR A 83 -1.33 -22.38 4.44
CA THR A 83 -1.64 -21.20 5.28
C THR A 83 -2.91 -20.47 4.83
N ARG A 84 -3.43 -20.76 3.64
CA ARG A 84 -4.67 -20.18 3.08
C ARG A 84 -5.89 -21.08 3.30
N GLY A 85 -5.69 -22.37 3.61
CA GLY A 85 -6.75 -23.32 3.96
C GLY A 85 -6.43 -24.77 3.56
N ALA A 86 -7.38 -25.67 3.80
CA ALA A 86 -7.23 -27.09 3.50
C ALA A 86 -7.48 -27.42 2.02
N PHE A 87 -6.86 -28.51 1.56
CA PHE A 87 -7.15 -29.08 0.25
C PHE A 87 -8.42 -29.94 0.33
N PRO A 88 -9.31 -29.93 -0.69
CA PRO A 88 -9.19 -29.25 -1.98
C PRO A 88 -9.74 -27.82 -2.01
N ASP A 89 -10.53 -27.40 -1.02
CA ASP A 89 -11.33 -26.18 -1.08
C ASP A 89 -10.49 -24.91 -1.29
N ALA A 90 -9.37 -24.77 -0.56
CA ALA A 90 -8.48 -23.62 -0.71
C ALA A 90 -7.79 -23.60 -2.08
N PHE A 91 -7.48 -24.78 -2.64
CA PHE A 91 -6.89 -24.88 -3.97
C PHE A 91 -7.91 -24.54 -5.08
N ILE A 92 -9.16 -24.98 -4.94
CA ILE A 92 -10.25 -24.63 -5.86
C ILE A 92 -10.50 -23.12 -5.81
N HIS A 93 -10.59 -22.54 -4.62
CA HIS A 93 -10.74 -21.10 -4.46
C HIS A 93 -9.55 -20.32 -5.07
N ASP A 94 -8.32 -20.82 -4.91
CA ASP A 94 -7.12 -20.25 -5.54
C ASP A 94 -7.19 -20.31 -7.08
N LEU A 95 -7.79 -21.36 -7.66
CA LEU A 95 -8.01 -21.48 -9.10
C LEU A 95 -9.13 -20.57 -9.62
N GLU A 96 -10.23 -20.41 -8.87
CA GLU A 96 -11.37 -19.58 -9.27
C GLU A 96 -11.03 -18.08 -9.26
N PHE A 97 -10.34 -17.62 -8.22
CA PHE A 97 -10.08 -16.20 -7.98
C PHE A 97 -8.62 -15.79 -8.17
N ALA A 98 -7.80 -16.69 -8.73
CA ALA A 98 -6.36 -16.51 -8.89
C ALA A 98 -5.61 -16.18 -7.58
N GLY A 99 -6.08 -16.78 -6.48
CA GLY A 99 -5.59 -16.54 -5.11
C GLY A 99 -4.22 -17.16 -4.81
N ALA A 100 -3.74 -18.08 -5.65
CA ALA A 100 -2.50 -18.81 -5.42
C ALA A 100 -1.28 -17.88 -5.21
N ARG A 101 -1.21 -16.77 -5.96
CA ARG A 101 -0.21 -15.71 -5.76
C ARG A 101 -0.69 -14.41 -6.42
N TYR A 102 -0.28 -13.27 -5.87
CA TYR A 102 -0.70 -11.91 -6.29
C TYR A 102 -0.59 -11.55 -7.79
N HIS A 103 0.16 -12.31 -8.59
CA HIS A 103 0.35 -12.07 -10.03
C HIS A 103 -0.47 -13.05 -10.89
N MET A 104 -1.06 -14.10 -10.30
CA MET A 104 -1.76 -15.14 -11.05
C MET A 104 -3.03 -14.62 -11.74
N TYR A 105 -3.63 -13.55 -11.20
CA TYR A 105 -4.81 -12.92 -11.79
C TYR A 105 -4.62 -12.52 -13.25
N PHE A 106 -3.38 -12.21 -13.66
CA PHE A 106 -3.09 -11.82 -15.04
C PHE A 106 -3.43 -12.93 -16.05
N LEU A 107 -3.20 -14.20 -15.69
CA LEU A 107 -3.54 -15.33 -16.55
C LEU A 107 -5.06 -15.48 -16.66
N LEU A 108 -5.77 -15.27 -15.54
CA LEU A 108 -7.22 -15.29 -15.48
C LEU A 108 -7.83 -14.16 -16.35
N VAL A 109 -7.32 -12.94 -16.24
CA VAL A 109 -7.73 -11.81 -17.08
C VAL A 109 -7.40 -12.07 -18.56
N SER A 110 -6.23 -12.65 -18.87
CA SER A 110 -5.87 -13.00 -20.25
C SER A 110 -6.84 -14.02 -20.86
N MET A 111 -7.27 -15.01 -20.08
CA MET A 111 -8.30 -15.97 -20.50
C MET A 111 -9.64 -15.30 -20.77
N GLN A 112 -10.04 -14.32 -19.94
CA GLN A 112 -11.24 -13.51 -20.18
C GLN A 112 -11.12 -12.68 -21.47
N ILE A 113 -9.96 -12.07 -21.73
CA ILE A 113 -9.70 -11.37 -23.00
C ILE A 113 -9.84 -12.33 -24.18
N TYR A 114 -9.30 -13.55 -24.11
CA TYR A 114 -9.47 -14.54 -25.17
C TYR A 114 -10.92 -14.95 -25.35
N LEU A 115 -11.67 -15.14 -24.27
CA LEU A 115 -13.09 -15.47 -24.35
C LEU A 115 -13.87 -14.35 -25.08
N LEU A 116 -13.60 -13.10 -24.72
CA LEU A 116 -14.28 -11.92 -25.25
C LEU A 116 -13.74 -11.43 -26.60
N PHE A 117 -12.57 -11.91 -27.04
CA PHE A 117 -11.92 -11.39 -28.25
C PHE A 117 -12.78 -11.45 -29.53
N PRO A 118 -13.57 -12.52 -29.81
CA PRO A 118 -14.49 -12.51 -30.95
C PRO A 118 -15.51 -11.37 -30.89
N LEU A 119 -16.02 -11.03 -29.70
CA LEU A 119 -16.92 -9.89 -29.49
C LEU A 119 -16.17 -8.57 -29.67
N ILE A 120 -14.98 -8.41 -29.09
CA ILE A 120 -14.14 -7.21 -29.26
C ILE A 120 -13.88 -6.97 -30.75
N ARG A 121 -13.50 -8.01 -31.50
CA ARG A 121 -13.30 -7.94 -32.96
C ARG A 121 -14.58 -7.53 -33.69
N TRP A 122 -15.73 -8.08 -33.31
CA TRP A 122 -17.01 -7.70 -33.90
C TRP A 122 -17.33 -6.22 -33.66
N VAL A 123 -17.11 -5.72 -32.44
CA VAL A 123 -17.28 -4.30 -32.12
C VAL A 123 -16.38 -3.43 -32.98
N LEU A 124 -15.07 -3.73 -33.05
CA LEU A 124 -14.13 -2.97 -33.89
C LEU A 124 -14.56 -2.95 -35.36
N LYS A 125 -14.93 -4.10 -35.91
CA LYS A 125 -15.42 -4.15 -37.30
C LYS A 125 -16.69 -3.33 -37.51
N LYS A 126 -17.58 -3.27 -36.51
CA LYS A 126 -18.84 -2.51 -36.59
C LYS A 126 -18.66 -1.01 -36.35
N THR A 127 -17.64 -0.62 -35.60
CA THR A 127 -17.34 0.78 -35.29
C THR A 127 -16.18 1.33 -36.13
N GLU A 128 -15.86 0.67 -37.25
CA GLU A 128 -14.85 1.14 -38.20
C GLU A 128 -15.19 2.56 -38.67
N GLY A 129 -14.19 3.45 -38.61
CA GLY A 129 -14.37 4.91 -38.80
C GLY A 129 -14.71 5.69 -37.52
N TYR A 130 -15.21 5.03 -36.46
CA TYR A 130 -15.58 5.66 -35.18
C TYR A 130 -14.69 5.21 -34.00
N HIS A 131 -13.55 4.58 -34.26
CA HIS A 131 -12.66 4.06 -33.20
C HIS A 131 -12.18 5.14 -32.22
N TRP A 132 -12.08 6.41 -32.64
CA TRP A 132 -11.78 7.52 -31.73
C TRP A 132 -12.84 7.68 -30.62
N TRP A 133 -14.12 7.59 -30.96
CA TRP A 133 -15.20 7.64 -29.98
C TRP A 133 -15.22 6.43 -29.06
N LEU A 134 -14.91 5.25 -29.60
CA LEU A 134 -14.76 4.04 -28.80
C LEU A 134 -13.60 4.17 -27.80
N PHE A 135 -12.47 4.75 -28.22
CA PHE A 135 -11.34 5.03 -27.34
C PHE A 135 -11.70 6.08 -26.27
N ALA A 136 -12.35 7.18 -26.65
CA ALA A 136 -12.78 8.23 -25.72
C ALA A 136 -13.76 7.69 -24.66
N ALA A 137 -14.73 6.87 -25.06
CA ALA A 137 -15.65 6.21 -24.13
C ALA A 137 -14.91 5.29 -23.15
N ALA A 138 -13.90 4.54 -23.64
CA ALA A 138 -13.08 3.69 -22.78
C ALA A 138 -12.21 4.50 -21.80
N CYS A 139 -11.71 5.68 -22.20
CA CYS A 139 -11.01 6.60 -21.31
C CYS A 139 -11.91 7.14 -20.21
N VAL A 140 -13.13 7.61 -20.56
CA VAL A 140 -14.12 8.09 -19.58
C VAL A 140 -14.50 6.98 -18.61
N TYR A 141 -14.78 5.78 -19.12
CA TYR A 141 -15.05 4.62 -18.29
C TYR A 141 -13.92 4.32 -17.31
N GLN A 142 -12.67 4.29 -17.79
CA GLN A 142 -11.52 3.98 -16.96
C GLN A 142 -11.30 5.06 -15.91
N LEU A 143 -11.51 6.33 -16.25
CA LEU A 143 -11.40 7.45 -15.32
C LEU A 143 -12.45 7.38 -14.21
N VAL A 144 -13.71 7.15 -14.55
CA VAL A 144 -14.79 6.97 -13.56
C VAL A 144 -14.49 5.79 -12.65
N LEU A 145 -14.01 4.68 -13.23
CA LEU A 145 -13.65 3.49 -12.47
C LEU A 145 -12.49 3.77 -11.50
N THR A 146 -11.38 4.37 -11.97
CA THR A 146 -10.20 4.63 -11.13
C THR A 146 -10.51 5.63 -10.02
N ILE A 147 -11.31 6.67 -10.29
CA ILE A 147 -11.80 7.60 -9.25
C ILE A 147 -12.62 6.85 -8.20
N GLY A 148 -13.60 6.02 -8.61
CA GLY A 148 -14.43 5.26 -7.67
C GLY A 148 -13.63 4.23 -6.86
N LEU A 149 -12.61 3.62 -7.47
CA LEU A 149 -11.74 2.65 -6.81
C LEU A 149 -10.75 3.29 -5.83
N HIS A 150 -10.12 4.39 -6.23
CA HIS A 150 -9.05 5.04 -5.46
C HIS A 150 -9.60 5.93 -4.34
N TYR A 151 -10.60 6.77 -4.64
CA TYR A 151 -11.20 7.67 -3.65
C TYR A 151 -12.40 7.03 -2.93
N HIS A 152 -12.68 5.74 -3.17
CA HIS A 152 -13.77 4.98 -2.57
C HIS A 152 -15.18 5.58 -2.81
N VAL A 153 -15.33 6.44 -3.82
CA VAL A 153 -16.60 7.10 -4.15
C VAL A 153 -17.58 6.10 -4.74
N GLY A 154 -18.74 5.94 -4.10
CA GLY A 154 -19.79 5.01 -4.55
C GLY A 154 -19.52 3.53 -4.28
N ARG A 155 -18.47 3.21 -3.51
CA ARG A 155 -18.08 1.83 -3.16
C ARG A 155 -18.76 1.30 -1.89
N HIS A 156 -19.43 2.16 -1.13
CA HIS A 156 -20.12 1.82 0.11
C HIS A 156 -21.63 1.68 -0.12
N GLY A 157 -22.24 0.59 0.35
CA GLY A 157 -23.67 0.31 0.24
C GLY A 157 -23.99 -0.98 -0.53
N THR A 158 -25.28 -1.25 -0.73
CA THR A 158 -25.80 -2.45 -1.40
C THR A 158 -26.20 -2.21 -2.86
N SER A 159 -26.00 -0.99 -3.38
CA SER A 159 -26.38 -0.64 -4.75
C SER A 159 -25.63 -1.48 -5.79
N LEU A 160 -26.22 -1.67 -6.97
CA LEU A 160 -25.57 -2.36 -8.09
C LEU A 160 -24.22 -1.72 -8.45
N TRP A 161 -24.12 -0.39 -8.33
CA TRP A 161 -22.88 0.35 -8.57
C TRP A 161 -21.80 0.04 -7.52
N ALA A 162 -22.16 -0.02 -6.23
CA ALA A 162 -21.22 -0.38 -5.17
C ALA A 162 -20.73 -1.83 -5.32
N GLN A 163 -21.62 -2.76 -5.69
CA GLN A 163 -21.27 -4.14 -5.99
C GLN A 163 -20.33 -4.25 -7.19
N PHE A 164 -20.60 -3.47 -8.25
CA PHE A 164 -19.75 -3.39 -9.43
C PHE A 164 -18.35 -2.87 -9.08
N LEU A 165 -18.24 -1.75 -8.36
CA LEU A 165 -16.94 -1.19 -7.94
C LEU A 165 -16.19 -2.12 -6.99
N SER A 166 -16.88 -2.78 -6.05
CA SER A 166 -16.27 -3.78 -5.18
C SER A 166 -15.68 -4.94 -5.99
N THR A 167 -16.44 -5.43 -6.98
CA THR A 167 -16.02 -6.52 -7.87
C THR A 167 -14.84 -6.10 -8.74
N ALA A 168 -14.91 -4.93 -9.37
CA ALA A 168 -13.84 -4.39 -10.20
C ALA A 168 -12.56 -4.10 -9.38
N GLY A 169 -12.72 -3.66 -8.13
CA GLY A 169 -11.61 -3.38 -7.21
C GLY A 169 -10.83 -4.61 -6.78
N ARG A 170 -11.34 -5.83 -7.01
CA ARG A 170 -10.58 -7.07 -6.81
C ARG A 170 -9.50 -7.30 -7.87
N GLY A 171 -9.60 -6.63 -9.03
CA GLY A 171 -8.53 -6.58 -10.04
C GLY A 171 -8.31 -7.83 -10.89
N TYR A 172 -9.06 -8.91 -10.68
CA TYR A 172 -8.93 -10.15 -11.45
C TYR A 172 -9.95 -10.31 -12.58
N TYR A 173 -10.73 -9.26 -12.87
CA TYR A 173 -11.65 -9.24 -13.99
C TYR A 173 -11.28 -8.22 -15.07
N VAL A 174 -11.64 -8.52 -16.31
CA VAL A 174 -11.31 -7.70 -17.49
C VAL A 174 -11.97 -6.31 -17.47
N GLN A 175 -13.14 -6.14 -16.83
CA GLN A 175 -13.78 -4.83 -16.74
C GLN A 175 -12.91 -3.81 -15.99
N THR A 176 -12.01 -4.26 -15.11
CA THR A 176 -11.09 -3.35 -14.40
C THR A 176 -10.13 -2.63 -15.34
N TYR A 177 -9.93 -3.16 -16.56
CA TYR A 177 -8.87 -2.75 -17.49
C TYR A 177 -9.40 -2.42 -18.89
N LEU A 178 -10.66 -1.99 -18.98
CA LEU A 178 -11.35 -1.86 -20.25
C LEU A 178 -10.63 -0.91 -21.23
N LEU A 179 -10.08 0.22 -20.75
CA LEU A 179 -9.31 1.13 -21.59
C LEU A 179 -8.11 0.43 -22.23
N TYR A 180 -7.37 -0.35 -21.46
CA TYR A 180 -6.16 -0.98 -21.96
C TYR A 180 -6.49 -2.07 -22.98
N VAL A 181 -7.54 -2.84 -22.76
CA VAL A 181 -8.00 -3.86 -23.71
C VAL A 181 -8.52 -3.21 -25.00
N ILE A 182 -9.39 -2.21 -24.90
CA ILE A 182 -9.97 -1.54 -26.08
C ILE A 182 -8.92 -0.70 -26.82
N GLY A 183 -8.14 0.11 -26.10
CA GLY A 183 -7.06 0.91 -26.66
C GLY A 183 -5.97 0.06 -27.32
N GLY A 184 -5.61 -1.08 -26.70
CA GLY A 184 -4.74 -2.07 -27.32
C GLY A 184 -5.34 -2.67 -28.59
N ALA A 185 -6.62 -3.06 -28.55
CA ALA A 185 -7.29 -3.65 -29.71
C ALA A 185 -7.42 -2.64 -30.89
N ILE A 186 -7.69 -1.37 -30.61
CA ILE A 186 -7.70 -0.28 -31.60
C ILE A 186 -6.29 -0.05 -32.15
N ALA A 187 -5.27 0.00 -31.29
CA ALA A 187 -3.87 0.15 -31.69
C ALA A 187 -3.40 -1.01 -32.59
N GLY A 188 -3.85 -2.23 -32.33
CA GLY A 188 -3.56 -3.39 -33.18
C GLY A 188 -4.36 -3.42 -34.48
N TRP A 189 -5.53 -2.81 -34.51
CA TRP A 189 -6.33 -2.63 -35.73
C TRP A 189 -5.64 -1.64 -36.68
N HIS A 190 -5.18 -0.50 -36.16
CA HIS A 190 -4.51 0.58 -36.89
C HIS A 190 -2.98 0.54 -36.70
N PHE A 191 -2.39 -0.65 -36.70
CA PHE A 191 -0.99 -0.83 -36.27
C PHE A 191 0.01 -0.13 -37.20
N ASP A 192 -0.23 -0.17 -38.51
CA ASP A 192 0.67 0.42 -39.50
C ASP A 192 0.60 1.95 -39.45
N GLU A 193 -0.61 2.51 -39.34
CA GLU A 193 -0.86 3.94 -39.15
C GLU A 193 -0.25 4.44 -37.83
N LEU A 194 -0.42 3.68 -36.74
CA LEU A 194 0.18 3.99 -35.45
C LEU A 194 1.70 4.01 -35.53
N CYS A 195 2.32 3.05 -36.22
CA CYS A 195 3.77 3.02 -36.42
C CYS A 195 4.24 4.21 -37.26
N ALA A 196 3.52 4.57 -38.32
CA ALA A 196 3.83 5.73 -39.16
C ALA A 196 3.73 7.05 -38.38
N PHE A 197 2.65 7.24 -37.62
CA PHE A 197 2.45 8.37 -36.72
C PHE A 197 3.58 8.46 -35.69
N THR A 198 3.91 7.34 -35.04
CA THR A 198 4.94 7.29 -34.00
C THR A 198 6.32 7.66 -34.55
N ARG A 199 6.69 7.16 -35.73
CA ARG A 199 7.95 7.55 -36.39
C ARG A 199 8.00 9.05 -36.70
N ARG A 200 6.90 9.61 -37.25
CA ARG A 200 6.82 11.01 -37.64
C ARG A 200 6.90 11.97 -36.46
N HIS A 201 6.17 11.67 -35.38
CA HIS A 201 5.99 12.60 -34.26
C HIS A 201 6.89 12.33 -33.06
N ILE A 202 7.27 11.07 -32.80
CA ILE A 202 7.99 10.70 -31.57
C ILE A 202 9.36 10.04 -31.86
N GLY A 203 9.62 9.58 -33.08
CA GLY A 203 10.76 8.70 -33.43
C GLY A 203 12.19 9.19 -33.20
N THR A 204 12.41 10.36 -32.58
CA THR A 204 13.74 10.87 -32.21
C THR A 204 13.98 10.76 -30.70
N ILE A 205 15.24 10.56 -30.28
CA ILE A 205 15.59 10.40 -28.85
C ILE A 205 15.03 11.54 -27.97
N PRO A 206 15.16 12.83 -28.33
CA PRO A 206 14.62 13.91 -27.50
C PRO A 206 13.10 13.84 -27.35
N ARG A 207 12.37 13.49 -28.42
CA ARG A 207 10.91 13.41 -28.38
C ARG A 207 10.42 12.20 -27.59
N ILE A 208 11.11 11.06 -27.71
CA ILE A 208 10.88 9.89 -26.84
C ILE A 208 11.07 10.28 -25.37
N ALA A 209 12.15 10.99 -25.05
CA ALA A 209 12.45 11.44 -23.70
C ALA A 209 11.40 12.42 -23.16
N VAL A 210 10.91 13.34 -23.98
CA VAL A 210 9.81 14.24 -23.60
C VAL A 210 8.54 13.46 -23.28
N VAL A 211 8.11 12.54 -24.14
CA VAL A 211 6.88 11.74 -23.91
C VAL A 211 7.01 10.88 -22.64
N ALA A 212 8.14 10.19 -22.46
CA ALA A 212 8.38 9.43 -21.23
C ALA A 212 8.46 10.34 -20.00
N GLY A 213 9.15 11.48 -20.11
CA GLY A 213 9.31 12.47 -19.05
C GLY A 213 7.99 13.09 -18.62
N THR A 214 7.06 13.35 -19.54
CA THR A 214 5.71 13.83 -19.20
C THR A 214 4.93 12.80 -18.40
N GLY A 215 5.06 11.51 -18.72
CA GLY A 215 4.46 10.43 -17.92
C GLY A 215 5.00 10.43 -16.49
N VAL A 216 6.34 10.41 -16.33
CA VAL A 216 6.98 10.48 -15.01
C VAL A 216 6.57 11.73 -14.24
N ALA A 217 6.59 12.89 -14.88
CA ALA A 217 6.26 14.16 -14.23
C ALA A 217 4.81 14.17 -13.72
N ALA A 218 3.86 13.69 -14.52
CA ALA A 218 2.46 13.59 -14.11
C ALA A 218 2.28 12.65 -12.91
N GLY A 219 2.87 11.45 -12.96
CA GLY A 219 2.81 10.48 -11.87
C GLY A 219 3.37 11.01 -10.57
N ILE A 220 4.58 11.60 -10.62
CA ILE A 220 5.23 12.17 -9.45
C ILE A 220 4.44 13.39 -8.93
N ALA A 221 3.93 14.24 -9.81
CA ALA A 221 3.12 15.40 -9.39
C ALA A 221 1.87 14.95 -8.63
N VAL A 222 1.10 13.99 -9.16
CA VAL A 222 -0.10 13.48 -8.49
C VAL A 222 0.25 12.74 -7.21
N TYR A 223 1.32 11.95 -7.20
CA TYR A 223 1.82 11.29 -5.99
C TYR A 223 2.12 12.30 -4.87
N LEU A 224 2.78 13.42 -5.19
CA LEU A 224 3.07 14.47 -4.22
C LEU A 224 1.82 15.24 -3.80
N ILE A 225 0.89 15.51 -4.72
CA ILE A 225 -0.40 16.14 -4.40
C ILE A 225 -1.20 15.27 -3.43
N GLU A 226 -1.26 13.96 -3.66
CA GLU A 226 -1.94 13.02 -2.77
C GLU A 226 -1.38 13.05 -1.35
N ILE A 227 -0.05 13.10 -1.22
CA ILE A 227 0.59 13.12 0.10
C ILE A 227 0.43 14.47 0.79
N GLU A 228 0.72 15.56 0.08
CA GLU A 228 0.82 16.89 0.70
C GLU A 228 -0.52 17.61 0.80
N VAL A 229 -1.43 17.41 -0.17
CA VAL A 229 -2.75 18.07 -0.20
C VAL A 229 -3.82 17.19 0.46
N TYR A 230 -3.82 15.89 0.15
CA TYR A 230 -4.85 14.97 0.63
C TYR A 230 -4.42 14.13 1.85
N GLY A 231 -3.18 14.28 2.33
CA GLY A 231 -2.67 13.54 3.49
C GLY A 231 -2.59 12.02 3.24
N ALA A 232 -2.46 11.58 1.99
CA ALA A 232 -2.33 10.17 1.67
C ALA A 232 -1.00 9.61 2.18
N THR A 233 -0.99 8.35 2.61
CA THR A 233 0.27 7.64 2.88
C THR A 233 1.02 7.38 1.57
N PRO A 234 2.36 7.22 1.57
CA PRO A 234 3.11 6.83 0.37
C PRO A 234 2.51 5.62 -0.34
N GLY A 235 2.06 4.60 0.41
CA GLY A 235 1.40 3.43 -0.14
C GLY A 235 0.07 3.74 -0.85
N ASN A 236 -0.77 4.59 -0.26
CA ASN A 236 -2.03 5.00 -0.87
C ASN A 236 -1.81 5.94 -2.07
N ALA A 237 -0.91 6.92 -1.94
CA ALA A 237 -0.54 7.83 -3.01
C ALA A 237 0.03 7.08 -4.21
N SER A 238 0.81 6.01 -3.98
CA SER A 238 1.31 5.14 -5.05
C SER A 238 0.32 4.03 -5.45
N ALA A 239 -0.95 4.08 -5.05
CA ALA A 239 -1.89 2.99 -5.30
C ALA A 239 -2.06 2.71 -6.80
N VAL A 240 -2.28 1.44 -7.13
CA VAL A 240 -2.30 0.96 -8.52
C VAL A 240 -3.49 1.48 -9.35
N PHE A 241 -4.54 2.01 -8.70
CA PHE A 241 -5.74 2.53 -9.36
C PHE A 241 -5.81 4.05 -9.36
N GLN A 242 -4.68 4.74 -9.17
CA GLN A 242 -4.61 6.20 -9.30
C GLN A 242 -5.08 6.66 -10.70
N PRO A 243 -5.94 7.69 -10.81
CA PRO A 243 -6.40 8.18 -12.12
C PRO A 243 -5.28 8.58 -13.08
N VAL A 244 -4.17 9.10 -12.56
CA VAL A 244 -3.00 9.51 -13.36
C VAL A 244 -2.36 8.35 -14.12
N VAL A 245 -2.51 7.11 -13.64
CA VAL A 245 -1.97 5.90 -14.27
C VAL A 245 -2.51 5.73 -15.69
N ILE A 246 -3.72 6.24 -15.99
CA ILE A 246 -4.26 6.29 -17.36
C ILE A 246 -3.31 7.06 -18.28
N PHE A 247 -2.92 8.25 -17.87
CA PHE A 247 -2.00 9.10 -18.64
C PHE A 247 -0.59 8.49 -18.70
N GLU A 248 -0.06 8.04 -17.56
CA GLU A 248 1.29 7.48 -17.48
C GLU A 248 1.45 6.23 -18.36
N SER A 249 0.49 5.31 -18.31
CA SER A 249 0.53 4.06 -19.10
C SER A 249 0.44 4.32 -20.60
N LEU A 250 -0.36 5.30 -21.05
CA LEU A 250 -0.41 5.68 -22.47
C LEU A 250 0.90 6.36 -22.91
N ALA A 251 1.44 7.27 -22.10
CA ALA A 251 2.71 7.94 -22.37
C ALA A 251 3.88 6.94 -22.47
N PHE A 252 4.02 6.04 -21.48
CA PHE A 252 5.05 5.00 -21.53
C PHE A 252 4.82 4.00 -22.66
N GLY A 253 3.58 3.65 -22.98
CA GLY A 253 3.25 2.79 -24.11
C GLY A 253 3.75 3.36 -25.42
N MET A 254 3.47 4.65 -25.68
CA MET A 254 3.95 5.36 -26.87
C MET A 254 5.47 5.54 -26.88
N ALA A 255 6.08 5.89 -25.75
CA ALA A 255 7.54 6.03 -25.65
C ALA A 255 8.26 4.70 -25.90
N LEU A 256 7.74 3.58 -25.37
CA LEU A 256 8.29 2.25 -25.58
C LEU A 256 8.12 1.78 -27.03
N LEU A 257 6.97 2.06 -27.65
CA LEU A 257 6.76 1.79 -29.09
C LEU A 257 7.75 2.60 -29.94
N ALA A 258 7.88 3.90 -29.69
CA ALA A 258 8.81 4.77 -30.41
C ALA A 258 10.27 4.34 -30.24
N ALA A 259 10.67 3.97 -29.02
CA ALA A 259 12.00 3.42 -28.76
C ALA A 259 12.23 2.10 -29.50
N GLY A 260 11.22 1.22 -29.53
CA GLY A 260 11.27 -0.05 -30.28
C GLY A 260 11.40 0.15 -31.79
N LEU A 261 10.65 1.10 -32.36
CA LEU A 261 10.71 1.46 -33.78
C LEU A 261 12.06 2.08 -34.13
N LEU A 262 12.54 3.05 -33.35
CA LEU A 262 13.86 3.66 -33.55
C LEU A 262 15.00 2.63 -33.44
N TRP A 263 14.92 1.70 -32.48
CA TRP A 263 15.88 0.61 -32.35
C TRP A 263 15.83 -0.33 -33.57
N SER A 264 14.63 -0.64 -34.07
CA SER A 264 14.42 -1.44 -35.27
C SER A 264 15.01 -0.77 -36.50
N ASP A 265 14.71 0.52 -36.70
CA ASP A 265 15.15 1.33 -37.84
C ASP A 265 16.67 1.53 -37.84
N ARG A 266 17.32 1.49 -36.65
CA ARG A 266 18.80 1.51 -36.49
C ARG A 266 19.46 0.12 -36.58
N GLY A 267 18.80 -0.84 -37.23
CA GLY A 267 19.34 -2.17 -37.50
C GLY A 267 19.21 -3.18 -36.34
N ALA A 268 18.46 -2.85 -35.29
CA ALA A 268 18.09 -3.76 -34.19
C ALA A 268 19.27 -4.52 -33.58
N ARG A 269 20.37 -3.82 -33.26
CA ARG A 269 21.55 -4.46 -32.61
C ARG A 269 21.09 -5.24 -31.38
N GLY A 270 21.50 -6.51 -31.28
CA GLY A 270 21.08 -7.41 -30.21
C GLY A 270 19.71 -8.08 -30.39
N ARG A 271 19.07 -8.00 -31.57
CA ARG A 271 17.75 -8.62 -31.84
C ARG A 271 17.62 -10.07 -31.40
N LYS A 272 18.67 -10.88 -31.57
CA LYS A 272 18.68 -12.28 -31.13
C LYS A 272 18.55 -12.43 -29.61
N PHE A 273 19.21 -11.55 -28.86
CA PHE A 273 19.12 -11.51 -27.40
C PHE A 273 17.74 -11.03 -26.94
N ALA A 274 17.24 -9.95 -27.55
CA ALA A 274 15.88 -9.45 -27.28
C ALA A 274 14.81 -10.51 -27.57
N ALA A 275 14.95 -11.26 -28.68
CA ALA A 275 14.07 -12.36 -29.03
C ALA A 275 14.16 -13.52 -28.03
N ALA A 276 15.35 -13.84 -27.52
CA ALA A 276 15.52 -14.86 -26.48
C ALA A 276 14.83 -14.45 -25.17
N GLY A 277 15.01 -13.21 -24.73
CA GLY A 277 14.35 -12.66 -23.54
C GLY A 277 12.83 -12.61 -23.69
N SER A 278 12.33 -12.12 -24.82
CA SER A 278 10.89 -12.12 -25.14
C SER A 278 10.31 -13.53 -25.19
N ALA A 279 11.07 -14.52 -25.68
CA ALA A 279 10.61 -15.89 -25.72
C ALA A 279 10.49 -16.53 -24.32
N SER A 280 11.26 -16.06 -23.33
CA SER A 280 11.22 -16.54 -21.95
C SER A 280 10.39 -15.65 -21.01
N SER A 281 9.84 -14.53 -21.48
CA SER A 281 9.14 -13.55 -20.63
C SER A 281 7.98 -14.14 -19.83
N PHE A 282 7.15 -14.99 -20.44
CA PHE A 282 6.02 -15.63 -19.76
C PHE A 282 6.47 -16.60 -18.66
N GLY A 283 7.57 -17.34 -18.87
CA GLY A 283 8.15 -18.18 -17.81
C GLY A 283 8.78 -17.36 -16.69
N ILE A 284 9.45 -16.24 -17.03
CA ILE A 284 9.99 -15.30 -16.03
C ILE A 284 8.86 -14.71 -15.19
N TYR A 285 7.75 -14.34 -15.83
CA TYR A 285 6.55 -13.83 -15.16
C TYR A 285 6.04 -14.81 -14.11
N LEU A 286 5.96 -16.09 -14.43
CA LEU A 286 5.42 -17.09 -13.52
C LEU A 286 6.40 -17.47 -12.40
N ALA A 287 7.72 -17.49 -12.69
CA ALA A 287 8.73 -17.93 -11.73
C ALA A 287 9.21 -16.85 -10.75
N HIS A 288 9.19 -15.58 -11.13
CA HIS A 288 9.85 -14.53 -10.32
C HIS A 288 9.32 -14.38 -8.89
N PRO A 289 8.04 -14.59 -8.56
CA PRO A 289 7.55 -14.48 -7.19
C PRO A 289 8.03 -15.61 -6.30
N LEU A 290 8.27 -16.80 -6.87
CA LEU A 290 8.90 -17.92 -6.16
C LEU A 290 10.38 -17.62 -5.90
N VAL A 291 11.10 -17.07 -6.89
CA VAL A 291 12.50 -16.63 -6.70
C VAL A 291 12.59 -15.55 -5.63
N LEU A 292 11.71 -14.54 -5.68
CA LEU A 292 11.61 -13.51 -4.67
C LEU A 292 11.28 -14.09 -3.29
N GLN A 293 10.35 -15.06 -3.20
CA GLN A 293 10.02 -15.72 -1.94
C GLN A 293 11.24 -16.46 -1.34
N VAL A 294 11.95 -17.23 -2.15
CA VAL A 294 13.17 -17.94 -1.72
C VAL A 294 14.23 -16.94 -1.27
N LEU A 295 14.41 -15.85 -2.01
CA LEU A 295 15.34 -14.79 -1.65
C LEU A 295 14.97 -14.13 -0.31
N LEU A 296 13.69 -13.79 -0.11
CA LEU A 296 13.20 -13.24 1.15
C LEU A 296 13.31 -14.24 2.31
N LEU A 297 13.15 -15.55 2.06
CA LEU A 297 13.38 -16.59 3.08
C LEU A 297 14.86 -16.72 3.42
N ILE A 298 15.76 -16.71 2.44
CA ILE A 298 17.21 -16.77 2.69
C ILE A 298 17.66 -15.53 3.47
N ILE A 299 17.25 -14.35 3.02
CA ILE A 299 17.67 -13.10 3.62
C ILE A 299 16.96 -12.83 4.96
N GLY A 300 15.71 -13.27 5.13
CA GLY A 300 14.88 -13.06 6.32
C GLY A 300 14.82 -14.25 7.29
N SER A 301 15.54 -15.34 7.04
CA SER A 301 15.59 -16.49 7.95
C SER A 301 16.30 -16.12 9.25
N SER A 302 15.72 -16.59 10.36
CA SER A 302 16.21 -16.45 11.73
C SER A 302 17.63 -17.00 11.97
N TYR A 303 18.24 -17.67 10.99
CA TYR A 303 19.64 -18.13 11.04
C TYR A 303 20.66 -16.98 11.16
N PHE A 304 20.28 -15.75 10.83
CA PHE A 304 21.11 -14.56 11.02
C PHE A 304 20.65 -13.65 12.17
N GLY A 305 19.63 -14.02 12.96
CA GLY A 305 19.10 -13.21 14.06
C GLY A 305 18.23 -12.02 13.60
N SER A 306 17.54 -11.38 14.55
CA SER A 306 16.72 -10.16 14.32
C SER A 306 17.50 -8.97 13.73
N ASP A 307 18.83 -9.06 13.76
CA ASP A 307 19.79 -8.07 13.31
C ASP A 307 20.70 -8.55 12.17
N GLY A 308 20.49 -9.72 11.60
CA GLY A 308 21.38 -10.22 10.54
C GLY A 308 20.72 -10.45 9.20
N GLY A 309 21.58 -10.60 8.19
CA GLY A 309 21.20 -10.68 6.79
C GLY A 309 21.13 -9.31 6.09
N LEU A 310 21.01 -9.34 4.77
CA LEU A 310 20.94 -8.15 3.93
C LEU A 310 19.68 -7.30 4.23
N LEU A 311 18.54 -7.92 4.58
CA LEU A 311 17.30 -7.20 4.94
C LEU A 311 17.45 -6.44 6.26
N GLY A 312 18.07 -7.04 7.30
CA GLY A 312 18.40 -6.35 8.54
C GLY A 312 19.43 -5.24 8.33
N ALA A 313 20.43 -5.45 7.48
CA ALA A 313 21.39 -4.42 7.09
C ALA A 313 20.73 -3.28 6.27
N MET A 314 19.78 -3.59 5.38
CA MET A 314 19.02 -2.61 4.61
C MET A 314 18.06 -1.81 5.49
N HIS A 315 17.44 -2.43 6.50
CA HIS A 315 16.60 -1.74 7.47
C HIS A 315 17.40 -0.75 8.35
N ARG A 316 18.71 -0.98 8.51
CA ARG A 316 19.66 -0.06 9.17
C ARG A 316 20.22 1.04 8.28
N LEU A 317 19.99 1.01 6.96
CA LEU A 317 20.40 2.09 6.07
C LEU A 317 19.45 3.28 6.25
N HIS A 318 19.91 4.33 6.93
CA HIS A 318 19.18 5.59 7.18
C HIS A 318 18.73 6.36 5.92
N HIS A 319 19.03 5.88 4.72
CA HIS A 319 18.70 6.54 3.45
C HIS A 319 17.76 5.68 2.60
N SER A 320 16.47 6.03 2.57
CA SER A 320 15.43 5.41 1.74
C SER A 320 15.79 5.31 0.25
N SER A 321 16.67 6.18 -0.24
CA SER A 321 17.15 6.16 -1.62
C SER A 321 18.19 5.07 -1.90
N ILE A 322 19.07 4.75 -0.95
CA ILE A 322 20.09 3.70 -1.12
C ILE A 322 19.41 2.33 -1.16
N GLU A 323 18.42 2.12 -0.31
CA GLU A 323 17.59 0.91 -0.31
C GLU A 323 16.95 0.68 -1.69
N VAL A 324 16.27 1.70 -2.23
CA VAL A 324 15.65 1.63 -3.57
C VAL A 324 16.70 1.35 -4.65
N LEU A 325 17.88 1.95 -4.58
CA LEU A 325 18.97 1.68 -5.54
C LEU A 325 19.46 0.23 -5.46
N ILE A 326 19.63 -0.33 -4.25
CA ILE A 326 19.99 -1.75 -4.08
C ILE A 326 18.90 -2.64 -4.68
N LEU A 327 17.63 -2.36 -4.39
CA LEU A 327 16.51 -3.13 -4.93
C LEU A 327 16.48 -3.09 -6.45
N LEU A 328 16.59 -1.90 -7.06
CA LEU A 328 16.49 -1.72 -8.50
C LEU A 328 17.73 -2.19 -9.28
N LEU A 329 18.93 -1.95 -8.75
CA LEU A 329 20.18 -2.19 -9.47
C LEU A 329 20.80 -3.55 -9.16
N ILE A 330 20.44 -4.18 -8.04
CA ILE A 330 20.97 -5.49 -7.63
C ILE A 330 19.86 -6.54 -7.60
N MET A 331 18.82 -6.34 -6.79
CA MET A 331 17.81 -7.39 -6.58
C MET A 331 16.96 -7.66 -7.81
N VAL A 332 16.47 -6.62 -8.48
CA VAL A 332 15.64 -6.78 -9.69
C VAL A 332 16.40 -7.49 -10.82
N PRO A 333 17.63 -7.10 -11.19
CA PRO A 333 18.43 -7.84 -12.16
C PRO A 333 18.73 -9.27 -11.74
N PHE A 334 19.00 -9.50 -10.45
CA PHE A 334 19.25 -10.84 -9.91
C PHE A 334 18.02 -11.74 -10.05
N ILE A 335 16.86 -11.30 -9.54
CA ILE A 335 15.59 -12.03 -9.63
C ILE A 335 15.24 -12.29 -11.09
N TYR A 336 15.41 -11.30 -11.97
CA TYR A 336 15.18 -11.45 -13.40
C TYR A 336 16.10 -12.50 -14.03
N ALA A 337 17.41 -12.47 -13.72
CA ALA A 337 18.39 -13.40 -14.26
C ALA A 337 18.12 -14.84 -13.81
N VAL A 338 17.88 -15.06 -12.52
CA VAL A 338 17.56 -16.39 -11.97
C VAL A 338 16.25 -16.92 -12.57
N SER A 339 15.21 -16.08 -12.63
CA SER A 339 13.94 -16.44 -13.26
C SER A 339 14.11 -16.79 -14.74
N TRP A 340 15.01 -16.10 -15.44
CA TRP A 340 15.31 -16.39 -16.84
C TRP A 340 16.06 -17.72 -17.00
N VAL A 341 17.00 -18.05 -16.11
CA VAL A 341 17.68 -19.36 -16.12
C VAL A 341 16.66 -20.48 -15.91
N ILE A 342 15.78 -20.36 -14.92
CA ILE A 342 14.70 -21.33 -14.65
C ILE A 342 13.80 -21.49 -15.88
N ALA A 343 13.26 -20.38 -16.39
CA ALA A 343 12.39 -20.40 -17.57
C ALA A 343 13.07 -21.00 -18.80
N SER A 344 14.36 -20.72 -19.02
CA SER A 344 15.11 -21.24 -20.16
C SER A 344 15.46 -22.71 -20.02
N ALA A 345 15.72 -23.20 -18.80
CA ALA A 345 15.95 -24.61 -18.52
C ALA A 345 14.68 -25.43 -18.74
N VAL A 346 13.56 -24.99 -18.17
CA VAL A 346 12.24 -25.63 -18.31
C VAL A 346 11.77 -25.70 -19.76
N ARG A 347 12.06 -24.68 -20.57
CA ARG A 347 11.74 -24.71 -22.01
C ARG A 347 12.44 -25.83 -22.78
N ARG A 348 13.48 -26.44 -22.22
CA ARG A 348 14.21 -27.57 -22.81
C ARG A 348 13.65 -28.93 -22.36
N THR A 349 12.64 -28.95 -21.51
CA THR A 349 12.02 -30.16 -20.98
C THR A 349 10.59 -30.34 -21.50
N PRO A 350 9.99 -31.53 -21.36
CA PRO A 350 8.58 -31.77 -21.70
C PRO A 350 7.61 -30.86 -20.93
N PHE A 351 8.02 -30.30 -19.79
CA PHE A 351 7.23 -29.38 -18.97
C PHE A 351 7.14 -27.95 -19.53
N SER A 352 7.73 -27.67 -20.71
CA SER A 352 7.71 -26.34 -21.34
C SER A 352 6.30 -25.75 -21.46
N LEU A 353 5.31 -26.55 -21.86
CA LEU A 353 3.93 -26.07 -22.00
C LEU A 353 3.33 -25.72 -20.63
N LEU A 354 3.49 -26.63 -19.66
CA LEU A 354 2.95 -26.51 -18.31
C LEU A 354 3.57 -25.36 -17.51
N LEU A 355 4.83 -25.00 -17.75
CA LEU A 355 5.52 -24.05 -16.88
C LEU A 355 5.90 -22.75 -17.59
N THR A 356 5.86 -22.71 -18.93
CA THR A 356 6.21 -21.52 -19.71
C THR A 356 5.21 -21.17 -20.80
N GLY A 357 4.05 -21.85 -20.84
CA GLY A 357 2.96 -21.57 -21.79
C GLY A 357 3.38 -21.69 -23.25
N ARG A 358 4.43 -22.46 -23.54
CA ARG A 358 4.96 -22.68 -24.89
C ARG A 358 5.21 -24.14 -25.15
N GLU A 359 4.80 -24.59 -26.33
CA GLU A 359 5.01 -25.96 -26.78
C GLU A 359 6.49 -26.35 -26.78
N TYR A 360 6.75 -27.57 -26.33
CA TYR A 360 8.08 -28.20 -26.38
C TYR A 360 8.43 -28.52 -27.84
N LYS A 361 9.50 -27.90 -28.35
CA LYS A 361 10.09 -28.32 -29.63
C LYS A 361 11.15 -29.38 -29.34
N GLY A 362 10.78 -30.65 -29.55
CA GLY A 362 11.64 -31.80 -29.31
C GLY A 362 12.99 -31.78 -30.02
N ALA A 363 13.83 -32.71 -29.58
CA ALA A 363 15.25 -33.00 -29.85
C ALA A 363 15.85 -32.86 -31.27
N LYS A 364 15.19 -32.30 -32.30
CA LYS A 364 15.76 -32.15 -33.66
C LYS A 364 16.60 -30.88 -33.88
N SER A 365 16.85 -30.07 -32.84
CA SER A 365 17.75 -28.90 -32.88
C SER A 365 18.97 -29.07 -31.93
N LYS A 366 19.34 -30.31 -31.62
CA LYS A 366 20.13 -30.69 -30.43
C LYS A 366 21.63 -30.33 -30.41
N HIS A 367 22.21 -29.64 -31.39
CA HIS A 367 23.68 -29.44 -31.38
C HIS A 367 24.25 -28.04 -31.62
N ARG A 368 23.44 -27.00 -31.82
CA ARG A 368 23.99 -25.66 -32.18
C ARG A 368 23.72 -24.52 -31.19
N GLN A 369 22.86 -24.69 -30.19
CA GLN A 369 22.46 -23.57 -29.30
C GLN A 369 22.96 -23.67 -27.86
N ALA A 370 23.13 -24.87 -27.29
CA ALA A 370 23.52 -25.02 -25.89
C ALA A 370 24.97 -24.60 -25.60
N SER A 371 25.92 -24.84 -26.52
CA SER A 371 27.32 -24.42 -26.41
C SER A 371 27.59 -22.95 -26.79
N ARG A 372 26.53 -22.21 -27.18
CA ARG A 372 26.60 -20.78 -27.57
C ARG A 372 26.07 -19.84 -26.49
N LEU A 373 25.16 -20.31 -25.62
CA LEU A 373 24.59 -19.47 -24.56
C LEU A 373 25.57 -19.28 -23.39
N SER A 374 26.35 -20.31 -23.03
CA SER A 374 27.45 -20.19 -22.06
C SER A 374 28.51 -19.19 -22.55
N ARG A 375 28.92 -19.28 -23.82
CA ARG A 375 29.83 -18.33 -24.48
C ARG A 375 29.27 -16.90 -24.63
N LEU A 376 27.95 -16.73 -24.65
CA LEU A 376 27.29 -15.41 -24.71
C LEU A 376 27.18 -14.76 -23.32
N ILE A 377 27.00 -15.57 -22.27
CA ILE A 377 26.98 -15.13 -20.87
C ILE A 377 28.39 -14.72 -20.44
N GLU A 378 29.43 -15.45 -20.85
CA GLU A 378 30.84 -15.07 -20.61
C GLU A 378 31.30 -13.83 -21.40
N ARG A 379 30.68 -13.53 -22.56
CA ARG A 379 30.98 -12.34 -23.36
C ARG A 379 30.10 -11.13 -23.05
N PHE A 380 29.16 -11.24 -22.10
CA PHE A 380 28.30 -10.13 -21.74
C PHE A 380 29.02 -9.21 -20.73
N LYS A 381 29.92 -8.37 -21.24
CA LYS A 381 30.31 -7.16 -20.51
C LYS A 381 29.18 -6.15 -20.68
N PRO A 382 28.45 -5.73 -19.61
CA PRO A 382 27.44 -4.70 -19.75
C PRO A 382 28.12 -3.46 -20.33
N SER A 383 27.69 -3.03 -21.52
CA SER A 383 28.29 -1.83 -22.12
C SER A 383 28.08 -0.66 -21.16
N PRO A 384 29.04 0.26 -21.01
CA PRO A 384 28.90 1.45 -20.18
C PRO A 384 27.60 2.23 -20.46
N ARG A 385 27.05 2.11 -21.68
CA ARG A 385 25.79 2.72 -22.11
C ARG A 385 24.54 2.08 -21.50
N VAL A 386 24.53 0.76 -21.26
CA VAL A 386 23.38 0.08 -20.63
C VAL A 386 23.36 0.34 -19.13
N VAL A 387 24.53 0.33 -18.50
CA VAL A 387 24.69 0.79 -17.12
C VAL A 387 24.32 2.26 -17.01
N ALA A 388 24.78 3.12 -17.93
CA ALA A 388 24.40 4.53 -17.97
C ALA A 388 22.90 4.72 -18.17
N ILE A 389 22.20 3.95 -19.02
CA ILE A 389 20.74 4.06 -19.16
C ILE A 389 20.01 3.64 -17.88
N LEU A 390 20.40 2.54 -17.24
CA LEU A 390 19.79 2.09 -15.98
C LEU A 390 20.09 3.06 -14.83
N VAL A 391 21.31 3.58 -14.77
CA VAL A 391 21.71 4.64 -13.84
C VAL A 391 20.98 5.93 -14.15
N SER A 392 20.78 6.33 -15.41
CA SER A 392 20.01 7.52 -15.78
C SER A 392 18.52 7.37 -15.47
N ILE A 393 17.92 6.18 -15.63
CA ILE A 393 16.52 5.93 -15.21
C ILE A 393 16.42 6.01 -13.69
N ALA A 394 17.36 5.39 -12.96
CA ALA A 394 17.44 5.49 -11.51
C ALA A 394 17.72 6.92 -11.04
N LEU A 395 18.56 7.67 -11.75
CA LEU A 395 18.94 9.05 -11.46
C LEU A 395 17.78 10.00 -11.76
N VAL A 396 17.05 9.82 -12.86
CA VAL A 396 15.84 10.60 -13.18
C VAL A 396 14.73 10.32 -12.16
N ALA A 397 14.55 9.05 -11.75
CA ALA A 397 13.63 8.71 -10.66
C ALA A 397 14.08 9.31 -9.31
N SER A 398 15.39 9.31 -9.04
CA SER A 398 15.97 9.88 -7.80
C SER A 398 15.98 11.41 -7.79
N VAL A 399 16.20 12.05 -8.94
CA VAL A 399 16.13 13.50 -9.15
C VAL A 399 14.68 13.97 -9.15
N GLY A 400 13.74 13.18 -9.67
CA GLY A 400 12.30 13.41 -9.48
C GLY A 400 11.89 13.37 -8.01
N ALA A 401 12.45 12.42 -7.24
CA ALA A 401 12.27 12.37 -5.79
C ALA A 401 12.97 13.54 -5.05
N PHE A 402 14.14 14.00 -5.53
CA PHE A 402 14.92 15.10 -4.93
C PHE A 402 14.38 16.51 -5.28
N ALA A 403 13.84 16.68 -6.49
CA ALA A 403 13.10 17.88 -6.88
C ALA A 403 11.76 17.94 -6.14
N GLY A 404 11.11 16.79 -5.94
CA GLY A 404 9.93 16.65 -5.07
C GLY A 404 10.21 17.13 -3.65
N THR A 405 11.32 16.72 -3.01
CA THR A 405 11.67 17.17 -1.65
C THR A 405 12.01 18.66 -1.56
N LYS A 406 12.55 19.29 -2.62
CA LYS A 406 12.79 20.74 -2.66
C LYS A 406 11.49 21.54 -2.86
N ILE A 407 10.52 21.02 -3.61
CA ILE A 407 9.18 21.62 -3.74
C ILE A 407 8.36 21.43 -2.45
N VAL A 408 8.49 20.28 -1.78
CA VAL A 408 7.88 19.98 -0.47
C VAL A 408 8.36 20.94 0.63
N ASN A 409 9.62 21.37 0.59
CA ASN A 409 10.14 22.39 1.51
C ASN A 409 9.75 23.83 1.12
N ALA A 410 9.15 24.05 -0.05
CA ALA A 410 8.68 25.35 -0.51
C ALA A 410 7.17 25.57 -0.26
N ILE A 411 6.46 24.57 0.27
CA ILE A 411 5.07 24.71 0.72
C ILE A 411 5.11 25.02 2.22
N ASP A 412 4.61 26.19 2.58
CA ASP A 412 4.60 26.65 3.97
C ASP A 412 3.68 25.76 4.82
N ARG A 413 4.27 24.88 5.64
CA ARG A 413 3.49 24.02 6.55
C ARG A 413 2.88 24.87 7.67
N PRO A 414 1.63 24.62 8.10
CA PRO A 414 0.99 25.41 9.16
C PRO A 414 1.64 25.27 10.54
N TRP A 415 2.50 24.27 10.76
CA TRP A 415 3.21 24.00 12.01
C TRP A 415 4.63 23.50 11.75
N ASN A 416 5.46 23.48 12.80
CA ASN A 416 6.77 22.85 12.79
C ASN A 416 6.63 21.35 13.00
N THR A 417 7.46 20.57 12.32
CA THR A 417 7.52 19.11 12.50
C THR A 417 8.96 18.71 12.79
N SER A 418 9.19 18.05 13.92
CA SER A 418 10.48 17.46 14.25
C SER A 418 10.34 15.94 14.41
N VAL A 419 11.38 15.21 13.99
CA VAL A 419 11.48 13.77 14.23
C VAL A 419 12.72 13.54 15.07
N SER A 420 12.50 13.05 16.27
CA SER A 420 13.55 12.86 17.27
C SER A 420 13.76 11.38 17.54
N LYS A 421 14.97 11.05 17.96
CA LYS A 421 15.38 9.68 18.35
C LYS A 421 15.90 9.67 19.77
N MET A 422 15.74 8.55 20.45
CA MET A 422 16.28 8.31 21.78
C MET A 422 16.60 6.82 21.97
N GLN A 423 17.56 6.54 22.85
CA GLN A 423 17.81 5.17 23.29
C GLN A 423 16.91 4.82 24.47
N VAL A 424 16.36 3.61 24.47
CA VAL A 424 15.58 3.03 25.56
C VAL A 424 16.05 1.58 25.71
N GLY A 425 16.87 1.33 26.73
CA GLY A 425 17.68 0.10 26.78
C GLY A 425 18.55 0.00 25.53
N ASP A 426 18.53 -1.18 24.88
CA ASP A 426 19.30 -1.45 23.67
C ASP A 426 18.57 -1.04 22.37
N MET A 427 17.35 -0.50 22.46
CA MET A 427 16.55 -0.14 21.28
C MET A 427 16.52 1.36 21.04
N THR A 428 16.80 1.76 19.79
CA THR A 428 16.58 3.14 19.34
C THR A 428 15.11 3.36 19.04
N ARG A 429 14.48 4.24 19.80
CA ARG A 429 13.09 4.69 19.62
C ARG A 429 13.05 6.03 18.92
N SER A 430 11.94 6.33 18.26
CA SER A 430 11.71 7.61 17.59
C SER A 430 10.31 8.13 17.86
N TYR A 431 10.14 9.43 17.79
CA TYR A 431 8.86 10.10 17.93
C TYR A 431 8.83 11.35 17.04
N THR A 432 7.63 11.78 16.70
CA THR A 432 7.39 12.97 15.88
C THR A 432 6.65 13.99 16.72
N THR A 433 7.14 15.22 16.74
CA THR A 433 6.50 16.34 17.42
C THR A 433 5.95 17.32 16.39
N LEU A 434 4.71 17.73 16.57
CA LEU A 434 4.06 18.80 15.82
C LEU A 434 3.85 19.99 16.75
N SER A 435 4.58 21.08 16.52
CA SER A 435 4.53 22.27 17.36
C SER A 435 4.08 23.52 16.58
N PRO A 436 3.31 24.43 17.20
CA PRO A 436 2.85 25.63 16.51
C PRO A 436 4.03 26.52 16.07
N LYS A 437 3.93 27.13 14.88
CA LYS A 437 4.94 28.10 14.43
C LYS A 437 5.00 29.36 15.29
N SER A 438 3.88 29.75 15.89
CA SER A 438 3.75 30.88 16.81
C SER A 438 4.43 30.64 18.16
N GLY A 439 4.95 29.43 18.42
CA GLY A 439 5.27 28.96 19.76
C GLY A 439 4.04 28.39 20.48
N LEU A 440 4.30 27.60 21.51
CA LEU A 440 3.28 27.01 22.38
C LEU A 440 2.98 27.97 23.53
N ALA A 441 1.70 28.27 23.79
CA ALA A 441 1.32 29.11 24.92
C ALA A 441 1.62 28.42 26.26
N ALA A 442 1.93 29.18 27.32
CA ALA A 442 2.39 28.63 28.60
C ALA A 442 1.39 27.67 29.27
N ASP A 443 0.09 27.84 29.05
CA ASP A 443 -0.99 26.99 29.55
C ASP A 443 -1.45 25.92 28.56
N ALA A 444 -0.88 25.90 27.35
CA ALA A 444 -1.26 24.95 26.30
C ALA A 444 -0.74 23.54 26.63
N PRO A 445 -1.55 22.50 26.45
CA PRO A 445 -1.14 21.14 26.76
C PRO A 445 -0.25 20.53 25.67
N ILE A 446 0.52 19.55 26.10
CA ILE A 446 1.19 18.57 25.25
C ILE A 446 0.35 17.30 25.25
N ILE A 447 -0.01 16.79 24.06
CA ILE A 447 -0.80 15.56 23.95
C ILE A 447 0.04 14.48 23.28
N LEU A 448 0.34 13.42 24.04
CA LEU A 448 0.92 12.20 23.51
C LEU A 448 -0.17 11.34 22.86
N VAL A 449 0.04 10.93 21.61
CA VAL A 449 -0.92 10.16 20.82
C VAL A 449 -0.36 8.78 20.52
N LEU A 450 -0.93 7.76 21.17
CA LEU A 450 -0.55 6.35 20.99
C LEU A 450 -1.43 5.68 19.93
N SER A 451 -0.79 5.24 18.85
CA SER A 451 -1.46 4.67 17.69
C SER A 451 -2.13 3.33 17.96
N GLY A 452 -3.15 3.00 17.15
CA GLY A 452 -3.69 1.64 17.08
C GLY A 452 -2.74 0.67 16.36
N ILE A 453 -3.09 -0.61 16.41
CA ILE A 453 -2.35 -1.64 15.68
C ILE A 453 -2.37 -1.37 14.16
N TYR A 454 -1.24 -1.63 13.48
CA TYR A 454 -1.04 -1.41 12.04
C TYR A 454 -1.14 0.06 11.61
N ALA A 455 -0.86 0.99 12.53
CA ALA A 455 -0.79 2.42 12.24
C ALA A 455 0.58 3.00 12.55
N GLY A 456 1.22 3.56 11.52
CA GLY A 456 2.40 4.43 11.64
C GLY A 456 2.03 5.88 12.00
N GLN A 457 3.02 6.70 12.34
CA GLN A 457 2.82 8.07 12.85
C GLN A 457 1.98 8.95 11.91
N ASN A 458 2.30 8.99 10.61
CA ASN A 458 1.54 9.81 9.65
C ASN A 458 0.09 9.36 9.50
N GLN A 459 -0.16 8.05 9.57
CA GLN A 459 -1.53 7.53 9.54
C GLN A 459 -2.31 7.96 10.78
N GLU A 460 -1.66 8.01 11.94
CA GLU A 460 -2.27 8.52 13.17
C GLU A 460 -2.58 10.01 13.09
N ILE A 461 -1.59 10.82 12.71
CA ILE A 461 -1.69 12.27 12.53
C ILE A 461 -2.88 12.65 11.63
N ASN A 462 -3.11 11.88 10.56
CA ASN A 462 -4.21 12.15 9.63
C ASN A 462 -5.56 11.58 10.09
N ARG A 463 -5.55 10.64 11.04
CA ARG A 463 -6.75 9.96 11.53
C ARG A 463 -7.38 10.66 12.73
N ASP A 464 -6.55 11.15 13.66
CA ASP A 464 -6.98 11.59 14.98
C ASP A 464 -7.71 12.95 14.98
N GLN A 465 -7.45 13.77 13.96
CA GLN A 465 -7.97 15.13 13.80
C GLN A 465 -7.53 16.13 14.90
N PHE A 466 -6.35 15.96 15.51
CA PHE A 466 -5.82 16.92 16.49
C PHE A 466 -5.01 18.07 15.88
N THR A 467 -4.59 17.97 14.62
CA THR A 467 -3.70 18.95 13.98
C THR A 467 -4.27 20.38 13.90
N SER A 468 -5.61 20.53 13.93
CA SER A 468 -6.27 21.84 13.99
C SER A 468 -5.94 22.62 15.28
N TYR A 469 -5.66 21.93 16.39
CA TYR A 469 -5.23 22.56 17.65
C TYR A 469 -3.79 23.04 17.60
N VAL A 470 -2.90 22.31 16.91
CA VAL A 470 -1.50 22.75 16.68
C VAL A 470 -1.48 23.98 15.79
N LYS A 471 -2.23 23.97 14.69
CA LYS A 471 -2.36 25.13 13.79
C LYS A 471 -2.87 26.37 14.53
N ALA A 472 -3.78 26.18 15.47
CA ALA A 472 -4.35 27.26 16.27
C ALA A 472 -3.46 27.72 17.44
N GLY A 473 -2.25 27.17 17.61
CA GLY A 473 -1.36 27.52 18.73
C GLY A 473 -1.82 26.97 20.08
N LYS A 474 -2.77 26.03 20.10
CA LYS A 474 -3.43 25.56 21.32
C LYS A 474 -2.80 24.32 21.93
N ALA A 475 -2.02 23.56 21.18
CA ALA A 475 -1.39 22.35 21.67
C ALA A 475 -0.13 22.00 20.90
N GLU A 476 0.74 21.23 21.55
CA GLU A 476 1.77 20.45 20.89
C GLU A 476 1.35 18.98 20.88
N LEU A 477 1.62 18.27 19.78
CA LEU A 477 1.29 16.86 19.65
C LEU A 477 2.56 16.04 19.51
N VAL A 478 2.65 14.96 20.28
CA VAL A 478 3.76 14.01 20.22
C VAL A 478 3.24 12.64 19.82
N TYR A 479 3.83 12.08 18.77
CA TYR A 479 3.50 10.79 18.20
C TYR A 479 4.67 9.84 18.37
N PRO A 480 4.72 9.03 19.44
CA PRO A 480 5.72 7.99 19.58
C PRO A 480 5.56 6.93 18.49
N LEU A 481 6.66 6.46 17.89
CA LEU A 481 6.62 5.39 16.88
C LEU A 481 6.53 4.02 17.56
N ALA A 482 5.46 3.30 17.26
CA ALA A 482 5.22 1.94 17.71
C ALA A 482 6.18 0.94 17.04
N TYR A 483 6.62 -0.09 17.76
CA TYR A 483 7.49 -1.13 17.19
C TYR A 483 6.72 -1.98 16.18
N ARG A 484 7.13 -1.91 14.91
CA ARG A 484 6.41 -2.55 13.79
C ARG A 484 4.90 -2.27 13.84
N GLU A 485 4.54 -1.02 14.13
CA GLU A 485 3.13 -0.56 14.19
C GLU A 485 2.29 -1.27 15.27
N THR A 486 2.94 -1.77 16.33
CA THR A 486 2.31 -2.40 17.50
C THR A 486 2.93 -1.91 18.80
N TRP A 487 2.14 -1.93 19.87
CA TRP A 487 2.56 -1.65 21.24
C TRP A 487 2.49 -2.92 22.10
N ASN A 488 3.44 -3.06 23.01
CA ASN A 488 3.46 -4.08 24.06
C ASN A 488 2.91 -3.51 25.37
N ALA A 489 1.64 -3.81 25.63
CA ALA A 489 0.94 -3.59 26.89
C ALA A 489 0.89 -4.87 27.75
N VAL A 490 1.94 -5.71 27.72
CA VAL A 490 2.06 -7.02 28.39
C VAL A 490 1.10 -8.07 27.81
N GLY A 491 1.58 -8.84 26.83
CA GLY A 491 0.80 -9.91 26.18
C GLY A 491 -0.18 -9.43 25.10
N CYS A 492 -0.32 -8.10 24.94
CA CYS A 492 -0.93 -7.49 23.77
C CYS A 492 0.01 -6.42 23.21
N CYS A 493 0.23 -6.29 21.90
CA CYS A 493 -0.38 -7.05 20.83
C CYS A 493 0.65 -7.40 19.75
N SER A 494 0.53 -8.61 19.16
CA SER A 494 1.31 -9.04 17.99
C SER A 494 2.83 -8.83 18.14
N TRP A 495 3.50 -8.12 17.21
CA TRP A 495 4.96 -8.10 17.11
C TRP A 495 5.66 -7.51 18.34
N ALA A 496 5.19 -6.39 18.86
CA ALA A 496 5.80 -5.76 20.04
C ALA A 496 5.70 -6.65 21.28
N ALA A 497 4.54 -7.28 21.49
CA ALA A 497 4.37 -8.24 22.60
C ALA A 497 5.22 -9.50 22.41
N ASN A 498 5.23 -10.09 21.21
CA ASN A 498 6.03 -11.28 20.90
C ASN A 498 7.54 -11.04 21.05
N ALA A 499 7.99 -9.82 20.77
CA ALA A 499 9.38 -9.41 20.94
C ALA A 499 9.68 -8.85 22.34
N ALA A 500 8.71 -8.88 23.26
CA ALA A 500 8.83 -8.35 24.62
C ALA A 500 9.39 -6.91 24.67
N VAL A 501 8.96 -6.05 23.74
CA VAL A 501 9.44 -4.67 23.63
C VAL A 501 9.08 -3.88 24.89
N ASN A 502 10.03 -3.14 25.45
CA ASN A 502 9.79 -2.26 26.58
C ASN A 502 9.14 -0.93 26.12
N ASP A 503 7.86 -0.98 25.78
CA ASP A 503 7.10 0.20 25.38
C ASP A 503 6.73 1.10 26.55
N LEU A 504 6.46 0.54 27.73
CA LEU A 504 6.23 1.32 28.95
C LEU A 504 7.44 2.21 29.27
N GLY A 505 8.63 1.62 29.35
CA GLY A 505 9.87 2.36 29.61
C GLY A 505 10.22 3.37 28.51
N PHE A 506 9.76 3.17 27.28
CA PHE A 506 9.91 4.18 26.23
C PHE A 506 9.07 5.41 26.53
N ILE A 507 7.79 5.24 26.87
CA ILE A 507 6.92 6.38 27.17
C ILE A 507 7.38 7.10 28.44
N GLU A 508 7.76 6.36 29.48
CA GLU A 508 8.31 6.92 30.72
C GLU A 508 9.59 7.75 30.48
N ALA A 509 10.49 7.27 29.62
CA ALA A 509 11.68 8.02 29.27
C ALA A 509 11.40 9.20 28.32
N LEU A 510 10.33 9.13 27.53
CA LEU A 510 9.99 10.14 26.54
C LEU A 510 9.37 11.40 27.16
N VAL A 511 8.49 11.24 28.16
CA VAL A 511 7.77 12.38 28.75
C VAL A 511 8.72 13.47 29.26
N PRO A 512 9.75 13.19 30.08
CA PRO A 512 10.73 14.19 30.52
C PRO A 512 11.63 14.72 29.40
N LYS A 513 11.66 14.08 28.22
CA LYS A 513 12.39 14.63 27.06
C LYS A 513 11.58 15.66 26.29
N VAL A 514 10.27 15.48 26.27
CA VAL A 514 9.35 16.38 25.58
C VAL A 514 9.16 17.66 26.39
N ASP A 515 9.03 17.55 27.70
CA ASP A 515 8.94 18.71 28.61
C ASP A 515 9.75 18.46 29.89
N PRO A 516 11.08 18.71 29.87
CA PRO A 516 11.98 18.41 30.99
C PRO A 516 11.63 19.09 32.32
N GLY A 517 10.87 20.19 32.27
CA GLY A 517 10.45 20.93 33.46
C GLY A 517 9.02 20.64 33.89
N HIS A 518 8.26 19.79 33.17
CA HIS A 518 6.82 19.62 33.35
C HIS A 518 6.11 20.99 33.45
N THR A 519 6.47 21.89 32.54
CA THR A 519 5.97 23.27 32.48
C THR A 519 4.59 23.37 31.84
N HIS A 520 4.18 22.33 31.10
CA HIS A 520 2.89 22.22 30.45
C HIS A 520 2.09 21.03 31.02
N PRO A 521 0.75 21.07 31.02
CA PRO A 521 -0.05 19.87 31.23
C PRO A 521 0.25 18.84 30.14
N ILE A 522 0.55 17.60 30.53
CA ILE A 522 0.87 16.51 29.61
C ILE A 522 -0.24 15.47 29.68
N TYR A 523 -0.93 15.27 28.56
CA TYR A 523 -2.00 14.27 28.43
C TYR A 523 -1.59 13.13 27.52
N VAL A 524 -2.21 11.96 27.70
CA VAL A 524 -2.08 10.84 26.77
C VAL A 524 -3.44 10.41 26.25
N MET A 525 -3.52 10.17 24.95
CA MET A 525 -4.61 9.39 24.36
C MET A 525 -4.05 8.13 23.73
N GLY A 526 -4.79 7.03 23.82
CA GLY A 526 -4.46 5.79 23.13
C GLY A 526 -5.66 5.17 22.43
N TYR A 527 -5.48 4.72 21.19
CA TYR A 527 -6.53 4.03 20.43
C TYR A 527 -6.26 2.52 20.32
N SER A 528 -7.25 1.69 20.65
CA SER A 528 -7.16 0.22 20.52
C SER A 528 -5.89 -0.32 21.21
N ASN A 529 -4.93 -0.88 20.47
CA ASN A 529 -3.63 -1.31 21.01
C ASN A 529 -2.87 -0.22 21.77
N GLY A 530 -2.83 1.02 21.27
CA GLY A 530 -2.20 2.15 21.98
C GLY A 530 -2.99 2.55 23.23
N GLY A 531 -4.30 2.33 23.22
CA GLY A 531 -5.16 2.50 24.40
C GLY A 531 -4.86 1.48 25.50
N ARG A 532 -4.57 0.23 25.13
CA ARG A 532 -4.10 -0.78 26.10
C ARG A 532 -2.77 -0.38 26.74
N LEU A 533 -1.85 0.21 25.98
CA LEU A 533 -0.61 0.75 26.54
C LEU A 533 -0.89 1.94 27.47
N ALA A 534 -1.80 2.84 27.10
CA ALA A 534 -2.22 3.94 27.97
C ALA A 534 -2.84 3.44 29.28
N TYR A 535 -3.70 2.40 29.24
CA TYR A 535 -4.19 1.74 30.45
C TYR A 535 -3.06 1.14 31.27
N ARG A 536 -2.11 0.44 30.61
CA ARG A 536 -0.94 -0.12 31.31
C ARG A 536 -0.18 0.96 32.07
N ILE A 537 0.05 2.12 31.44
CA ILE A 537 0.68 3.28 32.09
C ILE A 537 -0.17 3.75 33.27
N ALA A 538 -1.49 3.92 33.10
CA ALA A 538 -2.36 4.35 34.20
C ALA A 538 -2.32 3.39 35.41
N CYS A 539 -2.22 2.07 35.18
CA CYS A 539 -2.13 1.07 36.25
C CYS A 539 -0.76 1.01 36.95
N THR A 540 0.33 1.38 36.27
CA THR A 540 1.69 1.22 36.82
C THR A 540 2.38 2.52 37.19
N ASN A 541 1.99 3.62 36.56
CA ASN A 541 2.58 4.94 36.73
C ASN A 541 1.49 6.02 36.53
N PRO A 542 0.54 6.11 37.48
CA PRO A 542 -0.65 6.97 37.37
C PRO A 542 -0.34 8.47 37.33
N THR A 543 0.85 8.87 37.80
CA THR A 543 1.28 10.28 37.85
C THR A 543 2.06 10.73 36.62
N LEU A 544 2.30 9.84 35.63
CA LEU A 544 3.10 10.18 34.45
C LEU A 544 2.42 11.21 33.55
N PHE A 545 1.09 11.20 33.51
CA PHE A 545 0.28 12.14 32.72
C PHE A 545 -0.78 12.80 33.61
N ASP A 546 -1.10 14.06 33.30
CA ASP A 546 -2.16 14.82 33.97
C ASP A 546 -3.57 14.35 33.59
N GLY A 547 -3.68 13.44 32.62
CA GLY A 547 -4.93 12.87 32.17
C GLY A 547 -4.83 11.91 30.99
N TYR A 548 -5.82 11.03 30.90
CA TYR A 548 -5.84 9.88 30.00
C TYR A 548 -7.14 9.82 29.20
N ALA A 549 -7.03 9.53 27.90
CA ALA A 549 -8.17 9.26 27.03
C ALA A 549 -8.03 7.90 26.34
N MET A 550 -8.89 6.97 26.74
CA MET A 550 -8.90 5.59 26.27
C MET A 550 -9.91 5.44 25.14
N VAL A 551 -9.43 5.30 23.91
CA VAL A 551 -10.28 5.26 22.72
C VAL A 551 -10.43 3.81 22.26
N LYS A 552 -11.65 3.27 22.35
CA LYS A 552 -11.99 1.95 21.81
C LYS A 552 -11.11 0.85 22.36
N THR A 553 -10.99 0.77 23.68
CA THR A 553 -10.15 -0.22 24.35
C THR A 553 -10.61 -0.44 25.79
N ASP A 554 -10.28 -1.62 26.32
CA ASP A 554 -10.31 -1.93 27.75
C ASP A 554 -8.93 -2.41 28.25
N PRO A 555 -8.66 -2.31 29.57
CA PRO A 555 -7.37 -2.73 30.13
C PRO A 555 -7.10 -4.21 29.85
N ILE A 556 -5.81 -4.58 29.85
CA ILE A 556 -5.42 -6.01 29.84
C ILE A 556 -5.75 -6.66 31.20
N PRO A 557 -6.04 -7.98 31.25
CA PRO A 557 -6.20 -8.68 32.52
C PRO A 557 -5.02 -8.44 33.48
N GLY A 558 -5.32 -8.11 34.74
CA GLY A 558 -4.32 -7.78 35.75
C GLY A 558 -3.85 -6.32 35.77
N CYS A 559 -4.44 -5.44 34.94
CA CYS A 559 -4.28 -3.99 35.01
C CYS A 559 -5.54 -3.40 35.65
N GLU A 560 -5.42 -2.97 36.91
CA GLU A 560 -6.46 -2.24 37.63
C GLU A 560 -5.96 -0.83 37.91
N VAL A 561 -6.78 0.17 37.59
CA VAL A 561 -6.50 1.57 37.92
C VAL A 561 -6.96 1.80 39.35
N LEU A 562 -6.01 2.03 40.24
CA LEU A 562 -6.23 2.10 41.70
C LEU A 562 -6.09 3.52 42.28
N ASP A 563 -5.49 4.44 41.51
CA ASP A 563 -5.29 5.83 41.90
C ASP A 563 -6.28 6.75 41.19
N GLU A 564 -6.70 7.82 41.87
CA GLU A 564 -7.65 8.79 41.32
C GLU A 564 -6.98 9.67 40.26
N MET A 565 -7.59 9.80 39.07
CA MET A 565 -6.98 10.53 37.95
C MET A 565 -7.99 11.10 36.95
N LYS A 566 -7.56 12.03 36.09
CA LYS A 566 -8.41 12.51 35.00
C LYS A 566 -8.45 11.46 33.89
N ILE A 567 -9.50 10.65 33.81
CA ILE A 567 -9.60 9.57 32.82
C ILE A 567 -10.92 9.58 32.07
N MET A 568 -10.87 9.39 30.75
CA MET A 568 -12.06 9.16 29.95
C MET A 568 -11.97 7.90 29.10
N GLN A 569 -13.12 7.28 28.86
CA GLN A 569 -13.27 6.15 27.95
C GLN A 569 -14.21 6.52 26.80
N ILE A 570 -13.84 6.14 25.58
CA ILE A 570 -14.63 6.35 24.36
C ILE A 570 -15.00 5.00 23.76
N ALA A 571 -16.29 4.73 23.63
CA ALA A 571 -16.85 3.47 23.14
C ALA A 571 -17.83 3.69 21.96
N SER A 572 -18.21 2.60 21.28
CA SER A 572 -19.47 2.57 20.51
C SER A 572 -20.31 1.39 20.93
N LEU A 573 -21.63 1.52 20.77
CA LEU A 573 -22.58 0.44 21.02
C LEU A 573 -22.40 -0.77 20.10
N ASP A 574 -21.84 -0.59 18.90
CA ASP A 574 -21.65 -1.64 17.88
C ASP A 574 -20.20 -2.11 17.74
N ASP A 575 -19.33 -1.83 18.73
CA ASP A 575 -17.94 -2.27 18.72
C ASP A 575 -17.84 -3.80 18.90
N ASN A 576 -17.25 -4.47 17.91
CA ASN A 576 -17.13 -5.93 17.86
C ASN A 576 -15.85 -6.47 18.51
N ARG A 577 -15.00 -5.59 19.05
CA ARG A 577 -13.82 -5.97 19.84
C ARG A 577 -14.06 -5.64 21.30
N VAL A 578 -14.50 -4.42 21.60
CA VAL A 578 -14.75 -3.93 22.96
C VAL A 578 -16.25 -3.98 23.22
N PRO A 579 -16.76 -4.99 23.95
CA PRO A 579 -18.20 -5.09 24.19
C PRO A 579 -18.68 -3.90 25.03
N TYR A 580 -19.84 -3.34 24.69
CA TYR A 580 -20.41 -2.24 25.46
C TYR A 580 -21.03 -2.77 26.76
N LEU A 581 -21.84 -3.84 26.66
CA LEU A 581 -22.47 -4.50 27.81
C LEU A 581 -21.81 -5.86 28.14
N PRO A 582 -21.87 -6.34 29.39
CA PRO A 582 -21.31 -7.64 29.78
C PRO A 582 -21.87 -8.84 29.04
N SER A 583 -23.13 -8.75 28.59
CA SER A 583 -23.82 -9.82 27.85
C SER A 583 -23.40 -9.91 26.38
N GLU A 584 -22.70 -8.92 25.86
CA GLU A 584 -22.28 -8.87 24.47
C GLU A 584 -21.00 -9.70 24.24
N LYS A 585 -20.91 -10.30 23.04
CA LYS A 585 -19.69 -11.02 22.65
C LYS A 585 -18.65 -10.02 22.16
N GLY A 586 -17.56 -9.88 22.91
CA GLY A 586 -16.39 -9.10 22.54
C GLY A 586 -15.09 -9.92 22.64
N GLN A 587 -14.00 -9.33 22.16
CA GLN A 587 -12.66 -9.90 22.28
C GLN A 587 -11.88 -9.30 23.45
N GLU A 588 -12.28 -8.12 23.90
CA GLU A 588 -11.74 -7.45 25.08
C GLU A 588 -12.66 -7.64 26.29
N SER A 589 -12.08 -7.64 27.48
CA SER A 589 -12.78 -7.73 28.75
C SER A 589 -12.05 -6.86 29.77
N PRO A 590 -12.74 -6.17 30.69
CA PRO A 590 -14.20 -6.18 30.90
C PRO A 590 -14.96 -5.44 29.79
N ALA A 591 -16.30 -5.36 29.86
CA ALA A 591 -17.10 -4.52 28.96
C ALA A 591 -16.99 -3.05 29.35
N ALA A 592 -17.18 -2.14 28.39
CA ALA A 592 -16.99 -0.71 28.60
C ALA A 592 -17.85 -0.14 29.75
N THR A 593 -19.10 -0.61 29.91
CA THR A 593 -19.95 -0.17 31.03
C THR A 593 -19.45 -0.64 32.40
N VAL A 594 -18.75 -1.78 32.45
CA VAL A 594 -18.13 -2.28 33.68
C VAL A 594 -16.88 -1.50 34.00
N GLN A 595 -16.05 -1.24 32.97
CA GLN A 595 -14.82 -0.50 33.17
C GLN A 595 -15.08 0.93 33.66
N ILE A 596 -16.02 1.65 33.05
CA ILE A 596 -16.35 3.01 33.50
C ILE A 596 -16.95 3.02 34.91
N ALA A 597 -17.70 1.99 35.30
CA ALA A 597 -18.22 1.86 36.66
C ALA A 597 -17.08 1.70 37.67
N ARG A 598 -16.08 0.86 37.36
CA ARG A 598 -14.88 0.70 38.19
C ARG A 598 -14.10 2.00 38.33
N LEU A 599 -13.85 2.70 37.22
CA LEU A 599 -13.14 3.99 37.26
C LEU A 599 -13.84 5.01 38.16
N ARG A 600 -15.18 5.08 38.10
CA ARG A 600 -15.97 5.97 38.97
C ARG A 600 -15.89 5.59 40.45
N GLU A 601 -15.86 4.30 40.74
CA GLU A 601 -15.74 3.78 42.10
C GLU A 601 -14.35 4.09 42.67
N THR A 602 -13.27 3.80 41.92
CA THR A 602 -11.90 4.17 42.27
C THR A 602 -11.78 5.66 42.57
N ASP A 603 -12.32 6.50 41.69
CA ASP A 603 -12.25 7.97 41.84
C ASP A 603 -13.23 8.54 42.88
N GLY A 604 -14.05 7.72 43.53
CA GLY A 604 -15.03 8.20 44.53
C GLY A 604 -16.04 9.21 43.97
N CYS A 605 -16.40 9.09 42.69
CA CYS A 605 -17.25 10.05 42.01
C CYS A 605 -18.69 10.06 42.54
N SER A 606 -19.26 11.25 42.73
CA SER A 606 -20.67 11.39 43.12
C SER A 606 -21.65 10.91 42.03
N THR A 607 -22.93 10.83 42.36
CA THR A 607 -23.98 10.52 41.38
C THR A 607 -24.30 11.67 40.42
N LYS A 608 -23.79 12.88 40.69
CA LYS A 608 -24.02 14.04 39.82
C LYS A 608 -23.26 13.87 38.51
N THR A 609 -23.97 14.08 37.40
CA THR A 609 -23.39 14.02 36.06
C THR A 609 -23.72 15.26 35.24
N VAL A 610 -22.84 15.56 34.31
CA VAL A 610 -23.13 16.44 33.18
C VAL A 610 -23.19 15.56 31.93
N THR A 611 -24.37 15.45 31.32
CA THR A 611 -24.56 14.67 30.09
C THR A 611 -24.97 15.57 28.94
N GLU A 612 -24.25 15.48 27.84
CA GLU A 612 -24.51 16.17 26.58
C GLU A 612 -24.75 15.15 25.47
N LYS A 613 -25.75 15.40 24.62
CA LYS A 613 -25.97 14.63 23.38
C LYS A 613 -25.70 15.54 22.19
N SER A 614 -24.84 15.09 21.28
CA SER A 614 -24.48 15.85 20.09
C SER A 614 -24.24 14.88 18.94
N GLY A 615 -24.93 15.07 17.82
CA GLY A 615 -24.89 14.12 16.70
C GLY A 615 -25.25 12.70 17.14
N ASN A 616 -24.32 11.76 16.94
CA ASN A 616 -24.48 10.36 17.35
C ASN A 616 -23.71 10.01 18.63
N LEU A 617 -23.26 11.01 19.38
CA LEU A 617 -22.55 10.87 20.65
C LEU A 617 -23.49 11.14 21.84
N THR A 618 -23.38 10.29 22.86
CA THR A 618 -23.75 10.64 24.24
C THR A 618 -22.47 10.80 25.06
N TYR A 619 -22.25 11.98 25.62
CA TYR A 619 -21.07 12.31 26.40
C TYR A 619 -21.47 12.61 27.84
N THR A 620 -20.96 11.83 28.80
CA THR A 620 -21.25 11.97 30.22
C THR A 620 -19.95 12.24 30.98
N VAL A 621 -19.98 13.20 31.90
CA VAL A 621 -18.87 13.53 32.79
C VAL A 621 -19.33 13.47 34.23
N TRP A 622 -18.50 12.90 35.09
CA TRP A 622 -18.56 13.01 36.55
C TRP A 622 -17.49 14.02 36.98
N PRO A 623 -17.85 15.29 37.24
CA PRO A 623 -16.88 16.33 37.58
C PRO A 623 -16.52 16.33 39.07
N ASP A 624 -17.39 15.80 39.93
CA ASP A 624 -17.25 15.81 41.39
C ASP A 624 -16.71 14.45 41.86
N CYS A 625 -15.39 14.26 41.71
CA CYS A 625 -14.66 13.07 42.15
C CYS A 625 -13.57 13.45 43.18
N ALA A 626 -13.01 12.44 43.85
CA ALA A 626 -12.02 12.64 44.90
C ALA A 626 -10.74 13.30 44.37
N LYS A 627 -10.06 14.07 45.23
CA LYS A 627 -8.77 14.74 44.93
C LYS A 627 -8.76 15.59 43.65
N GLY A 628 -9.92 16.08 43.19
CA GLY A 628 -10.03 16.89 41.97
C GLY A 628 -9.87 16.08 40.68
N SER A 629 -10.01 14.75 40.75
CA SER A 629 -10.08 13.88 39.59
C SER A 629 -11.40 14.06 38.83
N ARG A 630 -11.52 13.42 37.66
CA ARG A 630 -12.75 13.46 36.85
C ARG A 630 -12.83 12.25 35.95
N VAL A 631 -14.03 11.72 35.78
CA VAL A 631 -14.28 10.57 34.90
C VAL A 631 -15.17 10.99 33.73
N GLY A 632 -14.79 10.60 32.51
CA GLY A 632 -15.55 10.87 31.28
C GLY A 632 -15.95 9.61 30.55
N PHE A 633 -17.16 9.57 30.00
CA PHE A 633 -17.64 8.47 29.16
C PHE A 633 -18.32 8.98 27.91
N ALA A 634 -17.73 8.68 26.76
CA ALA A 634 -18.20 9.11 25.46
C ALA A 634 -18.63 7.89 24.64
N VAL A 635 -19.92 7.80 24.33
CA VAL A 635 -20.50 6.63 23.66
C VAL A 635 -21.14 7.04 22.34
N TYR A 636 -20.59 6.53 21.24
CA TYR A 636 -21.17 6.70 19.91
C TYR A 636 -22.18 5.58 19.62
N THR A 637 -23.30 5.89 18.97
CA THR A 637 -24.32 4.87 18.65
C THR A 637 -23.83 3.85 17.61
N THR A 638 -22.91 4.25 16.74
CA THR A 638 -22.34 3.43 15.65
C THR A 638 -20.86 3.74 15.47
N GLY A 639 -20.14 2.90 14.74
CA GLY A 639 -18.73 3.12 14.38
C GLY A 639 -17.84 1.89 14.52
N LYS A 640 -18.38 0.79 15.04
CA LYS A 640 -17.64 -0.46 15.31
C LYS A 640 -16.34 -0.16 16.05
N HIS A 641 -15.28 -0.92 15.78
CA HIS A 641 -13.95 -0.69 16.30
C HIS A 641 -13.11 0.28 15.45
N LEU A 642 -13.72 1.29 14.80
CA LEU A 642 -12.99 2.33 14.08
C LEU A 642 -12.80 3.57 14.96
N TYR A 643 -11.70 4.31 14.74
CA TYR A 643 -11.48 5.58 15.41
C TYR A 643 -12.63 6.56 15.12
N PRO A 644 -13.28 7.17 16.14
CA PRO A 644 -14.45 8.01 15.91
C PRO A 644 -14.08 9.33 15.22
N ARG A 645 -14.42 9.45 13.94
CA ARG A 645 -14.22 10.66 13.14
C ARG A 645 -15.35 10.89 12.12
N PRO A 646 -15.58 12.13 11.67
CA PRO A 646 -16.49 12.45 10.58
C PRO A 646 -16.18 11.66 9.29
N PRO A 647 -17.20 11.32 8.50
CA PRO A 647 -18.62 11.64 8.72
C PRO A 647 -19.34 10.68 9.70
N ASN A 648 -18.69 9.57 10.09
CA ASN A 648 -19.34 8.46 10.82
C ASN A 648 -19.56 8.76 12.31
N SER A 649 -18.74 9.62 12.90
CA SER A 649 -18.85 10.05 14.29
C SER A 649 -18.88 11.58 14.33
N LYS A 650 -19.94 12.13 14.93
CA LYS A 650 -20.13 13.56 15.13
C LYS A 650 -20.58 13.80 16.56
N PRO A 651 -19.84 14.62 17.34
CA PRO A 651 -18.54 15.24 17.04
C PRO A 651 -17.40 14.22 16.84
N ALA A 652 -16.22 14.66 16.41
CA ALA A 652 -15.03 13.81 16.33
C ALA A 652 -14.48 13.46 17.73
N ALA A 653 -13.83 12.31 17.90
CA ALA A 653 -13.21 11.94 19.18
C ALA A 653 -12.24 13.01 19.69
N SER A 654 -11.43 13.63 18.83
CA SER A 654 -10.53 14.72 19.22
C SER A 654 -11.23 15.95 19.80
N GLN A 655 -12.47 16.26 19.38
CA GLN A 655 -13.25 17.33 20.00
C GLN A 655 -13.68 16.97 21.42
N VAL A 656 -14.09 15.71 21.62
CA VAL A 656 -14.49 15.22 22.93
C VAL A 656 -13.30 15.16 23.88
N ILE A 657 -12.18 14.61 23.40
CA ILE A 657 -10.92 14.51 24.16
C ILE A 657 -10.41 15.91 24.53
N TRP A 658 -10.42 16.84 23.58
CA TRP A 658 -10.05 18.23 23.84
C TRP A 658 -10.91 18.87 24.92
N ALA A 659 -12.24 18.75 24.81
CA ALA A 659 -13.18 19.28 25.79
C ALA A 659 -12.98 18.66 27.18
N PHE A 660 -12.69 17.36 27.23
CA PHE A 660 -12.39 16.65 28.49
C PHE A 660 -11.09 17.15 29.14
N PHE A 661 -9.98 17.14 28.40
CA PHE A 661 -8.67 17.55 28.92
C PHE A 661 -8.64 19.02 29.35
N THR A 662 -9.23 19.92 28.56
CA THR A 662 -9.22 21.36 28.84
C THR A 662 -10.36 21.84 29.75
N ASN A 663 -11.22 20.92 30.21
CA ASN A 663 -12.42 21.25 30.97
C ASN A 663 -13.32 22.31 30.31
N THR A 664 -13.50 22.20 28.99
CA THR A 664 -14.33 23.12 28.21
C THR A 664 -15.60 22.44 27.71
N LYS A 665 -16.59 23.25 27.28
CA LYS A 665 -17.78 22.73 26.60
C LYS A 665 -17.41 22.15 25.25
N LEU A 666 -18.19 21.17 24.81
CA LEU A 666 -17.99 20.55 23.51
C LEU A 666 -18.24 21.59 22.39
N ALA A 667 -17.20 21.90 21.63
CA ALA A 667 -17.21 22.96 20.62
C ALA A 667 -16.76 22.45 19.25
N ALA A 668 -17.05 23.22 18.20
CA ALA A 668 -16.49 22.97 16.88
C ALA A 668 -14.95 23.02 16.93
N GLN A 669 -14.28 22.19 16.12
CA GLN A 669 -12.83 22.32 15.97
C GLN A 669 -12.46 23.73 15.49
N PRO A 670 -11.28 24.26 15.88
CA PRO A 670 -10.73 25.44 15.25
C PRO A 670 -10.75 25.30 13.72
N ARG A 671 -11.10 26.36 12.99
CA ARG A 671 -11.17 26.30 11.52
C ARG A 671 -9.81 25.90 10.96
N SER A 672 -9.84 24.85 10.11
CA SER A 672 -8.68 24.24 9.46
C SER A 672 -7.95 25.18 8.53
#